data_AF-A0A315XVS7-F1
#
_entry.id   AF-A0A315XVS7-F1
#
_cell.length_a   1.000
_cell.length_b   1.000
_cell.length_c   1.000
_cell.angle_alpha   90.00
_cell.angle_beta   90.00
_cell.angle_gamma   90.00
#
_symmetry.space_group_name_H-M   'P 1'
#
loop_
_entity.id
_entity.type
_entity.pdbx_description
1 polymer ?
#
loop_
_entity_poly.entity_id
_entity_poly.type
_entity_poly.pdbx_seq_one_letter_code
_entity_poly.pdbx_strand_id
1 'polypeptide(L)'
;MKSRTEKLTLQLLAFVSALAVLLAALSVFPTFRAAAAGTDLYVGYSGRSNNFSTVQAAVDRAASLNPSSEQNRVTIHIAPGTYRQQVIVQTPYISFVNDEPSKGDVVLTWYYGIGYKYYSANSKGYYDGNLAASKSGKNASNYRWGATVQLWPKATYFKAENIVFENSFNRYITQEELADGVECTNETLKVQRTNGVDVKSKAYTERAAALSVDTGYAEFLNCKFLSSQDTLYTGGSPQYYRNCLIEGQTDYIFGGSNAVFDNCELRWKGYSSGSVGGYITAAREQGSPYTGYLFKDCKVTANPDLTVAAGYLGRPWAQSAKVLFVNTTLQNSNMITAAGWYSMSGVQPETVDGFKENGTKLTNGQKVDLSQRKGHTVSDSDAANINIKNYLNNWTPTFLNGSGSSQQPQQPSGNVDGAIKLCGGWFEEAFVEFDSSKLGNNVKVSYAQAGSSDYTAVDSQLIRGTRVDIPGLKGNTEYNISLTGSNGSASCTVKTMAFDRSGYAHWNTSDGVGAYNSDGTLRSGANVIYVTNSNKDSITYGGQTGLYNIFYSGKPKNVVFRIIGGIDVPSGAKANDGKQNDGSSMLYLQNAENVTIEGIGYDADLKQWGFEMKRSKGCEVRNLWLGNYPDDGVSMSGSSDSKSLHMWIHNNTIEKGYNAYAGNGTVDADKADGDGSLDIKWTEYVTVSYNVFQDCHKTSLVGGGTSHMQDWITYHHNWFNNTESRNPRARNAHIHSYNNYFYNNKQYGIGASYNSKVFSEANYYQNTYLPLDAVNMGSDAYSGTIKSYGDKFDGCNMGSGLAYQIVNSRTDKAYINNLKSGGDGYDNFDTDSSKIYGSYNVQSADAAKAEVTAYAGRMQNKAYNAGSVSQGGEPVVIDQPMKSALIARLDVKDASYGAQWSIAESFGVGDKAFGDREHVIASVPAVISGGEHIITACNSKNTDSDLAVITAAKDITVYVALDERVTTPPSWLGSFTKTGDVVEINDSEAVRPFDVYAKEIKAGETLTLGTNGMSGACMNYTAFVAETPYATPSQQLQTA
;
A
#
# COMPACT_ATOMS: atom_id res chain seq x y z
N MET A 1 39.47 -30.34 56.10
CA MET A 1 38.66 -30.52 54.87
C MET A 1 37.17 -30.28 55.05
N LYS A 2 36.57 -30.46 56.24
CA LYS A 2 35.14 -30.15 56.48
C LYS A 2 34.75 -28.66 56.38
N SER A 3 35.66 -27.71 56.61
CA SER A 3 35.33 -26.26 56.59
C SER A 3 35.45 -25.55 55.24
N ARG A 4 35.97 -26.22 54.20
CA ARG A 4 36.00 -25.67 52.83
C ARG A 4 34.78 -26.08 52.02
N THR A 5 34.20 -27.25 52.31
CA THR A 5 32.98 -27.74 51.67
C THR A 5 31.77 -26.92 52.13
N GLU A 6 31.66 -26.63 53.43
CA GLU A 6 30.55 -25.80 53.99
C GLU A 6 30.55 -24.36 53.46
N LYS A 7 31.72 -23.77 53.19
CA LYS A 7 31.80 -22.42 52.60
C LYS A 7 31.41 -22.37 51.12
N LEU A 8 31.66 -23.44 50.35
CA LEU A 8 31.18 -23.53 48.97
C LEU A 8 29.67 -23.78 48.90
N THR A 9 29.10 -24.56 49.83
CA THR A 9 27.65 -24.80 49.89
C THR A 9 26.88 -23.55 50.32
N LEU A 10 27.44 -22.73 51.22
CA LEU A 10 26.80 -21.48 51.66
C LEU A 10 26.84 -20.37 50.60
N GLN A 11 27.89 -20.30 49.78
CA GLN A 11 27.96 -19.36 48.66
C GLN A 11 27.06 -19.79 47.48
N LEU A 12 26.89 -21.09 47.25
CA LEU A 12 25.94 -21.61 46.25
C LEU A 12 24.48 -21.42 46.71
N LEU A 13 24.16 -21.64 47.99
CA LEU A 13 22.83 -21.34 48.53
C LEU A 13 22.53 -19.84 48.54
N ALA A 14 23.50 -18.97 48.83
CA ALA A 14 23.31 -17.52 48.75
C ALA A 14 23.06 -17.03 47.31
N PHE A 15 23.69 -17.66 46.30
CA PHE A 15 23.42 -17.35 44.89
C PHE A 15 22.05 -17.88 44.42
N VAL A 16 21.65 -19.07 44.86
CA VAL A 16 20.33 -19.64 44.53
C VAL A 16 19.20 -18.94 45.28
N SER A 17 19.45 -18.44 46.50
CA SER A 17 18.47 -17.67 47.29
C SER A 17 18.36 -16.22 46.81
N ALA A 18 19.46 -15.59 46.37
CA ALA A 18 19.42 -14.28 45.74
C ALA A 18 18.72 -14.34 44.37
N LEU A 19 18.86 -15.45 43.63
CA LEU A 19 18.11 -15.68 42.40
C LEU A 19 16.63 -15.94 42.68
N ALA A 20 16.28 -16.69 43.74
CA ALA A 20 14.89 -16.94 44.12
C ALA A 20 14.17 -15.69 44.67
N VAL A 21 14.86 -14.80 45.38
CA VAL A 21 14.29 -13.51 45.84
C VAL A 21 14.23 -12.48 44.70
N LEU A 22 15.13 -12.55 43.72
CA LEU A 22 15.01 -11.77 42.48
C LEU A 22 13.86 -12.28 41.60
N LEU A 23 13.55 -13.58 41.63
CA LEU A 23 12.39 -14.15 40.92
C LEU A 23 11.06 -13.96 41.68
N ALA A 24 11.05 -13.85 43.01
CA ALA A 24 9.83 -13.65 43.81
C ALA A 24 9.45 -12.16 44.03
N ALA A 25 10.35 -11.21 43.73
CA ALA A 25 10.02 -9.79 43.66
C ALA A 25 9.52 -9.33 42.28
N LEU A 26 9.38 -10.28 41.33
CA LEU A 26 8.86 -10.04 39.98
C LEU A 26 7.42 -10.57 39.78
N SER A 27 6.67 -10.84 40.85
CA SER A 27 5.33 -11.43 40.78
C SER A 27 4.24 -10.61 41.48
N VAL A 28 4.28 -9.29 41.31
CA VAL A 28 3.07 -8.45 41.26
C VAL A 28 3.20 -7.52 40.06
N PHE A 29 3.29 -8.11 38.87
CA PHE A 29 2.97 -7.35 37.67
C PHE A 29 1.45 -7.46 37.46
N PRO A 30 0.77 -6.34 37.18
CA PRO A 30 -0.60 -6.42 36.71
C PRO A 30 -0.60 -7.35 35.50
N THR A 31 -1.54 -8.28 35.44
CA THR A 31 -1.84 -9.04 34.24
C THR A 31 -1.91 -8.06 33.06
N PHE A 32 -0.88 -8.05 32.22
CA PHE A 32 -0.93 -7.31 30.97
C PHE A 32 -1.95 -8.04 30.10
N ARG A 33 -3.18 -7.51 30.07
CA ARG A 33 -4.07 -7.73 28.94
C ARG A 33 -3.29 -7.36 27.69
N ALA A 34 -3.33 -8.21 26.67
CA ALA A 34 -2.82 -7.88 25.34
C ALA A 34 -3.35 -6.49 24.95
N ALA A 35 -2.43 -5.59 24.58
CA ALA A 35 -2.79 -4.28 24.06
C ALA A 35 -3.62 -4.49 22.80
N ALA A 36 -4.86 -4.02 22.80
CA ALA A 36 -5.71 -4.03 21.62
C ALA A 36 -5.01 -3.21 20.51
N ALA A 37 -4.87 -3.78 19.33
CA ALA A 37 -4.58 -3.00 18.12
C ALA A 37 -5.61 -1.86 18.00
N GLY A 38 -5.19 -0.68 17.50
CA GLY A 38 -5.94 0.57 17.37
C GLY A 38 -7.41 0.54 17.85
N THR A 39 -7.67 1.03 19.07
CA THR A 39 -9.02 1.00 19.66
C THR A 39 -9.78 2.29 19.37
N ASP A 40 -10.98 2.16 18.81
CA ASP A 40 -11.91 3.29 18.67
C ASP A 40 -12.86 3.37 19.87
N LEU A 41 -12.99 4.58 20.41
CA LEU A 41 -13.99 4.96 21.40
C LEU A 41 -14.91 6.03 20.81
N TYR A 42 -16.15 6.09 21.27
CA TYR A 42 -17.16 6.99 20.71
C TYR A 42 -17.74 7.89 21.80
N VAL A 43 -18.11 9.11 21.44
CA VAL A 43 -18.84 10.04 22.30
C VAL A 43 -20.00 10.62 21.51
N GLY A 44 -21.22 10.42 22.02
CA GLY A 44 -22.44 10.95 21.38
C GLY A 44 -23.03 10.10 20.24
N TYR A 45 -22.51 8.89 19.97
CA TYR A 45 -23.03 7.98 18.94
C TYR A 45 -24.00 6.95 19.53
N SER A 46 -25.31 7.14 19.32
CA SER A 46 -26.32 6.20 19.81
C SER A 46 -26.13 4.81 19.19
N GLY A 47 -26.20 3.77 20.04
CA GLY A 47 -26.15 2.37 19.59
C GLY A 47 -24.77 1.82 19.21
N ARG A 48 -23.69 2.62 19.23
CA ARG A 48 -22.32 2.09 19.08
C ARG A 48 -21.81 1.45 20.36
N SER A 49 -21.09 0.33 20.22
CA SER A 49 -20.27 -0.23 21.29
C SER A 49 -19.14 0.76 21.66
N ASN A 50 -18.68 0.72 22.91
CA ASN A 50 -17.67 1.68 23.43
C ASN A 50 -18.06 3.16 23.28
N ASN A 51 -19.37 3.48 23.32
CA ASN A 51 -19.86 4.85 23.34
C ASN A 51 -20.01 5.39 24.78
N PHE A 52 -19.51 6.61 25.00
CA PHE A 52 -19.48 7.30 26.28
C PHE A 52 -20.38 8.54 26.27
N SER A 53 -20.91 8.88 27.44
CA SER A 53 -21.74 10.08 27.63
C SER A 53 -20.94 11.38 27.67
N THR A 54 -19.63 11.31 27.91
CA THR A 54 -18.75 12.48 28.02
C THR A 54 -17.39 12.19 27.39
N VAL A 55 -16.71 13.25 26.93
CA VAL A 55 -15.35 13.15 26.36
C VAL A 55 -14.35 12.75 27.44
N GLN A 56 -14.47 13.26 28.67
CA GLN A 56 -13.57 12.86 29.75
C GLN A 56 -13.69 11.36 30.07
N ALA A 57 -14.90 10.79 30.10
CA ALA A 57 -15.07 9.35 30.33
C ALA A 57 -14.42 8.49 29.23
N ALA A 58 -14.47 8.94 27.97
CA ALA A 58 -13.76 8.28 26.87
C ALA A 58 -12.23 8.39 27.04
N VAL A 59 -11.72 9.56 27.45
CA VAL A 59 -10.30 9.76 27.76
C VAL A 59 -9.83 8.85 28.90
N ASP A 60 -10.62 8.73 29.97
CA ASP A 60 -10.31 7.85 31.10
C ASP A 60 -10.29 6.37 30.67
N ARG A 61 -11.23 5.98 29.80
CA ARG A 61 -11.21 4.65 29.19
C ARG A 61 -9.96 4.45 28.33
N ALA A 62 -9.61 5.42 27.49
CA ALA A 62 -8.43 5.36 26.64
C ALA A 62 -7.15 5.18 27.46
N ALA A 63 -7.04 5.86 28.61
CA ALA A 63 -5.93 5.69 29.54
C ALA A 63 -5.79 4.25 30.04
N SER A 64 -6.91 3.56 30.32
CA SER A 64 -6.90 2.16 30.77
C SER A 64 -6.45 1.16 29.70
N LEU A 65 -6.41 1.56 28.43
CA LEU A 65 -5.92 0.75 27.31
C LEU A 65 -4.40 0.85 27.13
N ASN A 66 -3.75 1.79 27.84
CA ASN A 66 -2.30 1.99 27.86
C ASN A 66 -1.65 2.06 26.46
N PRO A 67 -2.12 2.96 25.57
CA PRO A 67 -1.51 3.14 24.26
C PRO A 67 -0.06 3.65 24.38
N SER A 68 0.80 3.20 23.47
CA SER A 68 2.25 3.39 23.53
C SER A 68 2.94 3.51 22.16
N SER A 69 2.22 3.40 21.05
CA SER A 69 2.69 3.54 19.67
C SER A 69 1.57 3.97 18.72
N GLU A 70 1.90 4.30 17.46
CA GLU A 70 0.87 4.58 16.45
C GLU A 70 -0.03 3.37 16.16
N GLN A 71 0.49 2.13 16.27
CA GLN A 71 -0.28 0.90 16.04
C GLN A 71 -1.36 0.62 17.10
N ASN A 72 -1.17 1.10 18.34
CA ASN A 72 -2.13 0.95 19.43
C ASN A 72 -2.73 2.29 19.89
N ARG A 73 -2.63 3.34 19.05
CA ARG A 73 -3.28 4.62 19.24
C ARG A 73 -4.76 4.44 19.53
N VAL A 74 -5.29 5.20 20.49
CA VAL A 74 -6.73 5.22 20.79
C VAL A 74 -7.34 6.45 20.14
N THR A 75 -8.31 6.22 19.25
CA THR A 75 -9.06 7.30 18.59
C THR A 75 -10.40 7.47 19.27
N ILE A 76 -10.68 8.69 19.72
CA ILE A 76 -11.96 9.08 20.31
C ILE A 76 -12.72 9.88 19.26
N HIS A 77 -13.73 9.23 18.67
CA HIS A 77 -14.66 9.85 17.73
C HIS A 77 -15.74 10.59 18.51
N ILE A 78 -15.94 11.87 18.20
CA ILE A 78 -16.87 12.75 18.91
C ILE A 78 -17.92 13.23 17.92
N ALA A 79 -19.19 12.91 18.19
CA ALA A 79 -20.28 13.31 17.32
C ALA A 79 -20.50 14.83 17.40
N PRO A 80 -20.91 15.50 16.31
CA PRO A 80 -21.24 16.92 16.33
C PRO A 80 -22.18 17.31 17.47
N GLY A 81 -21.82 18.40 18.18
CA GLY A 81 -22.49 18.80 19.40
C GLY A 81 -21.64 19.71 20.27
N THR A 82 -22.26 20.32 21.28
CA THR A 82 -21.57 21.16 22.28
C THR A 82 -21.37 20.38 23.56
N TYR A 83 -20.11 20.17 23.94
CA TYR A 83 -19.69 19.41 25.11
C TYR A 83 -19.19 20.37 26.18
N ARG A 84 -20.04 20.64 27.17
CA ARG A 84 -19.82 21.55 28.30
C ARG A 84 -19.01 20.86 29.40
N GLN A 85 -17.70 20.74 29.24
CA GLN A 85 -16.83 20.10 30.23
C GLN A 85 -15.37 20.57 30.11
N GLN A 86 -14.64 20.49 31.22
CA GLN A 86 -13.18 20.53 31.20
C GLN A 86 -12.64 19.13 30.87
N VAL A 87 -11.69 19.02 29.94
CA VAL A 87 -11.08 17.75 29.52
C VAL A 87 -9.58 17.76 29.78
N ILE A 88 -9.07 16.71 30.43
CA ILE A 88 -7.66 16.53 30.77
C ILE A 88 -7.15 15.23 30.16
N VAL A 89 -6.16 15.35 29.27
CA VAL A 89 -5.50 14.21 28.60
C VAL A 89 -4.08 14.07 29.13
N GLN A 90 -3.76 12.91 29.69
CA GLN A 90 -2.43 12.60 30.25
C GLN A 90 -1.78 11.39 29.59
N THR A 91 -2.45 10.77 28.63
CA THR A 91 -2.07 9.51 27.99
C THR A 91 -1.53 9.80 26.58
N PRO A 92 -0.41 9.19 26.15
CA PRO A 92 0.12 9.39 24.81
C PRO A 92 -0.75 8.71 23.75
N TYR A 93 -0.51 9.03 22.47
CA TYR A 93 -1.19 8.39 21.33
C TYR A 93 -2.72 8.40 21.41
N ILE A 94 -3.28 9.54 21.82
CA ILE A 94 -4.72 9.81 21.80
C ILE A 94 -5.06 10.68 20.59
N SER A 95 -6.15 10.36 19.89
CA SER A 95 -6.71 11.20 18.84
C SER A 95 -8.12 11.66 19.17
N PHE A 96 -8.44 12.94 18.95
CA PHE A 96 -9.81 13.43 18.91
C PHE A 96 -10.23 13.70 17.47
N VAL A 97 -11.31 13.08 17.03
CA VAL A 97 -11.77 13.22 15.64
C VAL A 97 -13.26 13.52 15.63
N ASN A 98 -13.64 14.59 14.93
CA ASN A 98 -14.99 14.71 14.40
C ASN A 98 -14.96 14.11 12.99
N ASP A 99 -15.47 12.89 12.86
CA ASP A 99 -15.53 12.12 11.61
C ASP A 99 -16.82 12.42 10.81
N GLU A 100 -17.72 13.27 11.36
CA GLU A 100 -18.92 13.76 10.70
C GLU A 100 -18.96 15.30 10.58
N PRO A 101 -17.90 15.98 10.14
CA PRO A 101 -17.84 17.46 10.13
C PRO A 101 -18.92 18.10 9.25
N SER A 102 -19.48 17.35 8.29
CA SER A 102 -20.63 17.79 7.49
C SER A 102 -21.94 17.89 8.27
N LYS A 103 -22.06 17.24 9.43
CA LYS A 103 -23.26 17.26 10.28
C LYS A 103 -23.19 18.33 11.37
N GLY A 104 -22.02 18.95 11.57
CA GLY A 104 -21.84 20.07 12.49
C GLY A 104 -20.47 20.07 13.17
N ASP A 105 -20.23 21.13 13.95
CA ASP A 105 -19.01 21.27 14.74
C ASP A 105 -19.07 20.41 16.02
N VAL A 106 -17.95 19.83 16.41
CA VAL A 106 -17.70 19.36 17.78
C VAL A 106 -17.10 20.51 18.57
N VAL A 107 -17.86 21.05 19.52
CA VAL A 107 -17.44 22.18 20.36
C VAL A 107 -17.16 21.70 21.77
N LEU A 108 -15.87 21.61 22.12
CA LEU A 108 -15.42 21.41 23.50
C LEU A 108 -15.29 22.78 24.15
N THR A 109 -16.10 23.06 25.19
CA THR A 109 -16.21 24.41 25.76
C THR A 109 -16.33 24.43 27.28
N TRP A 110 -15.63 25.36 27.92
CA TRP A 110 -15.65 25.60 29.36
C TRP A 110 -15.54 27.09 29.70
N TYR A 111 -15.90 27.46 30.93
CA TYR A 111 -16.14 28.86 31.34
C TYR A 111 -15.15 29.40 32.38
N TYR A 112 -14.01 28.75 32.57
CA TYR A 112 -13.01 29.21 33.54
C TYR A 112 -12.14 30.35 33.00
N GLY A 113 -11.96 31.38 33.83
CA GLY A 113 -11.11 32.54 33.62
C GLY A 113 -10.31 32.82 34.90
N ILE A 114 -9.01 33.04 34.78
CA ILE A 114 -8.10 32.98 35.94
C ILE A 114 -8.23 34.13 36.94
N GLY A 115 -8.95 35.20 36.58
CA GLY A 115 -9.28 36.28 37.52
C GLY A 115 -10.41 35.96 38.49
N TYR A 116 -10.96 34.74 38.46
CA TYR A 116 -12.21 34.39 39.13
C TYR A 116 -12.12 33.10 39.96
N LYS A 117 -13.06 32.97 40.89
CA LYS A 117 -13.27 31.84 41.80
C LYS A 117 -14.59 31.14 41.49
N TYR A 118 -14.59 29.82 41.65
CA TYR A 118 -15.64 28.90 41.22
C TYR A 118 -15.94 27.89 42.33
N TYR A 119 -17.20 27.52 42.56
CA TYR A 119 -17.52 26.41 43.48
C TYR A 119 -17.03 25.07 42.92
N SER A 120 -17.10 24.92 41.59
CA SER A 120 -16.73 23.70 40.89
C SER A 120 -15.22 23.49 40.78
N ALA A 121 -14.39 24.50 41.10
CA ALA A 121 -12.94 24.35 41.06
C ALA A 121 -12.40 23.77 42.37
N ASN A 122 -11.54 22.76 42.28
CA ASN A 122 -10.76 22.27 43.43
C ASN A 122 -9.56 23.16 43.73
N SER A 123 -8.78 22.82 44.77
CA SER A 123 -7.61 23.60 45.21
C SER A 123 -6.49 23.72 44.16
N LYS A 124 -6.51 22.88 43.13
CA LYS A 124 -5.59 22.94 41.98
C LYS A 124 -6.18 23.66 40.78
N GLY A 125 -7.45 24.08 40.83
CA GLY A 125 -8.14 24.78 39.76
C GLY A 125 -8.76 23.89 38.68
N TYR A 126 -8.94 22.59 38.94
CA TYR A 126 -9.68 21.67 38.06
C TYR A 126 -11.13 21.54 38.49
N TYR A 127 -11.99 21.19 37.53
CA TYR A 127 -13.37 20.84 37.81
C TYR A 127 -13.49 19.65 38.76
N ASP A 128 -14.38 19.75 39.74
CA ASP A 128 -14.76 18.72 40.71
C ASP A 128 -16.29 18.74 40.90
N GLY A 129 -16.94 17.65 40.49
CA GLY A 129 -18.40 17.52 40.56
C GLY A 129 -18.95 17.51 41.99
N ASN A 130 -18.18 17.06 42.99
CA ASN A 130 -18.61 17.06 44.39
C ASN A 130 -18.58 18.48 44.96
N LEU A 131 -17.58 19.28 44.61
CA LEU A 131 -17.51 20.69 45.00
C LEU A 131 -18.59 21.52 44.29
N ALA A 132 -18.83 21.25 43.00
CA ALA A 132 -19.92 21.87 42.25
C ALA A 132 -21.30 21.60 42.88
N ALA A 133 -21.53 20.37 43.36
CA ALA A 133 -22.79 19.99 44.00
C ALA A 133 -22.92 20.52 45.44
N SER A 134 -21.87 20.41 46.26
CA SER A 134 -21.90 20.78 47.68
C SER A 134 -21.78 22.28 47.93
N LYS A 135 -21.16 23.02 46.99
CA LYS A 135 -20.87 24.45 47.11
C LYS A 135 -20.13 24.81 48.41
N SER A 136 -19.24 23.93 48.87
CA SER A 136 -18.57 24.04 50.18
C SER A 136 -17.52 25.16 50.28
N GLY A 137 -17.10 25.73 49.14
CA GLY A 137 -16.14 26.84 49.07
C GLY A 137 -15.66 27.08 47.64
N LYS A 138 -15.17 28.29 47.33
CA LYS A 138 -14.72 28.63 45.97
C LYS A 138 -13.20 28.65 45.84
N ASN A 139 -12.68 28.10 44.76
CA ASN A 139 -11.26 28.14 44.42
C ASN A 139 -11.03 28.81 43.06
N ALA A 140 -9.82 29.34 42.86
CA ALA A 140 -9.44 29.98 41.60
C ALA A 140 -8.99 28.93 40.57
N SER A 141 -9.31 29.15 39.29
CA SER A 141 -8.93 28.25 38.19
C SER A 141 -7.53 28.59 37.62
N ASN A 142 -6.54 28.75 38.49
CA ASN A 142 -5.23 29.33 38.11
C ASN A 142 -4.33 28.38 37.29
N TYR A 143 -4.54 27.07 37.37
CA TYR A 143 -3.67 26.12 36.70
C TYR A 143 -3.97 26.05 35.21
N ARG A 144 -2.90 26.13 34.39
CA ARG A 144 -2.96 26.11 32.91
C ARG A 144 -4.02 27.05 32.33
N TRP A 145 -4.10 28.26 32.88
CA TRP A 145 -4.98 29.34 32.40
C TRP A 145 -6.48 28.99 32.39
N GLY A 146 -6.91 28.05 33.24
CA GLY A 146 -8.29 27.57 33.28
C GLY A 146 -8.71 26.87 31.98
N ALA A 147 -7.77 26.30 31.23
CA ALA A 147 -8.04 25.79 29.89
C ALA A 147 -9.19 24.79 29.84
N THR A 148 -10.01 24.90 28.80
CA THR A 148 -11.09 23.95 28.50
C THR A 148 -10.53 22.55 28.27
N VAL A 149 -9.49 22.44 27.43
CA VAL A 149 -8.77 21.18 27.21
C VAL A 149 -7.32 21.35 27.62
N GLN A 150 -6.77 20.34 28.31
CA GLN A 150 -5.39 20.31 28.78
C GLN A 150 -4.70 19.04 28.31
N LEU A 151 -3.65 19.19 27.51
CA LEU A 151 -2.76 18.10 27.10
C LEU A 151 -1.51 18.15 27.97
N TRP A 152 -1.39 17.22 28.90
CA TRP A 152 -0.30 17.19 29.86
C TRP A 152 0.99 16.62 29.24
N PRO A 153 2.16 16.79 29.89
CA PRO A 153 3.45 16.38 29.32
C PRO A 153 3.56 14.92 28.85
N LYS A 154 2.77 14.00 29.41
CA LYS A 154 2.74 12.59 29.01
C LYS A 154 1.83 12.29 27.81
N ALA A 155 1.00 13.24 27.38
CA ALA A 155 0.09 13.08 26.25
C ALA A 155 0.81 13.26 24.90
N THR A 156 1.99 12.66 24.72
CA THR A 156 2.79 12.81 23.49
C THR A 156 2.11 12.17 22.30
N TYR A 157 2.37 12.66 21.09
CA TYR A 157 1.72 12.16 19.88
C TYR A 157 0.19 12.34 19.87
N PHE A 158 -0.32 13.38 20.54
CA PHE A 158 -1.74 13.73 20.48
C PHE A 158 -2.12 14.25 19.08
N LYS A 159 -3.29 13.85 18.58
CA LYS A 159 -3.85 14.34 17.32
C LYS A 159 -5.25 14.91 17.53
N ALA A 160 -5.59 16.00 16.84
CA ALA A 160 -6.97 16.43 16.72
C ALA A 160 -7.32 16.86 15.30
N GLU A 161 -8.50 16.42 14.84
CA GLU A 161 -9.03 16.74 13.52
C GLU A 161 -10.49 17.23 13.63
N ASN A 162 -10.78 18.37 13.01
CA ASN A 162 -12.13 18.97 12.94
C ASN A 162 -12.76 19.27 14.32
N ILE A 163 -11.95 19.57 15.34
CA ILE A 163 -12.40 19.91 16.69
C ILE A 163 -12.40 21.43 16.91
N VAL A 164 -13.46 21.95 17.53
CA VAL A 164 -13.51 23.32 18.06
C VAL A 164 -13.19 23.30 19.55
N PHE A 165 -12.02 23.82 19.90
CA PHE A 165 -11.63 24.13 21.26
C PHE A 165 -12.06 25.56 21.57
N GLU A 166 -12.97 25.74 22.52
CA GLU A 166 -13.50 27.04 22.89
C GLU A 166 -13.37 27.28 24.40
N ASN A 167 -13.10 28.52 24.79
CA ASN A 167 -13.39 28.98 26.15
C ASN A 167 -14.50 30.04 26.09
N SER A 168 -15.62 29.77 26.73
CA SER A 168 -16.82 30.62 26.64
C SER A 168 -16.68 31.90 27.44
N PHE A 169 -15.73 32.00 28.38
CA PHE A 169 -15.64 33.07 29.38
C PHE A 169 -15.73 34.49 28.79
N ASN A 170 -15.01 34.74 27.69
CA ASN A 170 -15.01 36.04 27.00
C ASN A 170 -15.99 36.11 25.80
N ARG A 171 -16.83 35.10 25.60
CA ARG A 171 -17.66 34.93 24.40
C ARG A 171 -19.14 35.06 24.71
N TYR A 172 -19.58 34.36 25.76
CA TYR A 172 -20.97 34.35 26.22
C TYR A 172 -21.06 33.77 27.63
N ILE A 173 -22.12 34.11 28.37
CA ILE A 173 -22.39 33.56 29.70
C ILE A 173 -23.20 32.28 29.58
N THR A 174 -22.86 31.27 30.38
CA THR A 174 -23.59 30.00 30.43
C THR A 174 -24.43 29.85 31.69
N GLN A 175 -25.43 28.96 31.69
CA GLN A 175 -26.24 28.71 32.89
C GLN A 175 -25.42 28.01 33.98
N GLU A 176 -24.52 27.11 33.57
CA GLU A 176 -23.63 26.37 34.47
C GLU A 176 -22.69 27.31 35.19
N GLU A 177 -22.11 28.27 34.46
CA GLU A 177 -21.29 29.34 35.03
C GLU A 177 -22.07 30.14 36.10
N LEU A 178 -23.28 30.61 35.80
CA LEU A 178 -24.10 31.33 36.77
C LEU A 178 -24.43 30.46 38.00
N ALA A 179 -24.76 29.18 37.79
CA ALA A 179 -25.07 28.23 38.86
C ALA A 179 -23.85 27.94 39.76
N ASP A 180 -22.65 28.02 39.18
CA ASP A 180 -21.35 27.83 39.84
C ASP A 180 -20.91 29.04 40.67
N GLY A 181 -21.69 30.13 40.67
CA GLY A 181 -21.50 31.28 41.55
C GLY A 181 -20.17 31.99 41.33
N VAL A 182 -19.76 32.17 40.08
CA VAL A 182 -18.47 32.79 39.70
C VAL A 182 -18.26 34.12 40.41
N GLU A 183 -17.10 34.27 41.05
CA GLU A 183 -16.77 35.45 41.84
C GLU A 183 -15.45 36.07 41.38
N CYS A 184 -15.47 37.35 41.06
CA CYS A 184 -14.25 38.06 40.71
C CYS A 184 -13.28 38.13 41.91
N THR A 185 -12.02 37.78 41.69
CA THR A 185 -10.95 37.87 42.67
C THR A 185 -9.94 38.97 42.37
N ASN A 186 -10.01 39.54 41.18
CA ASN A 186 -9.10 40.58 40.73
C ASN A 186 -9.70 41.96 41.04
N GLU A 187 -9.16 42.65 42.05
CA GLU A 187 -9.63 43.98 42.47
C GLU A 187 -9.57 45.05 41.36
N THR A 188 -8.78 44.79 40.31
CA THR A 188 -8.64 45.65 39.11
C THR A 188 -9.76 45.42 38.08
N LEU A 189 -10.33 44.20 38.03
CA LEU A 189 -11.47 43.85 37.17
C LEU A 189 -12.76 43.98 38.00
N LYS A 190 -13.32 45.18 38.07
CA LYS A 190 -14.43 45.51 38.98
C LYS A 190 -15.79 44.94 38.56
N VAL A 191 -15.88 43.74 37.99
CA VAL A 191 -17.17 43.23 37.50
C VAL A 191 -17.45 41.78 37.86
N GLN A 192 -18.58 41.59 38.55
CA GLN A 192 -19.18 40.28 38.74
C GLN A 192 -19.89 39.79 37.49
N ARG A 193 -19.92 38.47 37.31
CA ARG A 193 -20.52 37.82 36.15
C ARG A 193 -21.99 37.51 36.44
N THR A 194 -22.87 38.28 35.83
CA THR A 194 -24.33 38.16 35.98
C THR A 194 -25.01 38.15 34.61
N ASN A 195 -26.27 37.71 34.56
CA ASN A 195 -27.04 37.70 33.33
C ASN A 195 -27.10 39.12 32.70
N GLY A 196 -26.92 39.21 31.37
CA GLY A 196 -26.96 40.47 30.63
C GLY A 196 -25.67 41.29 30.58
N VAL A 197 -24.59 40.85 31.24
CA VAL A 197 -23.27 41.51 31.12
C VAL A 197 -22.63 41.25 29.76
N ASP A 198 -22.09 42.30 29.15
CA ASP A 198 -21.36 42.21 27.88
C ASP A 198 -19.92 41.70 28.08
N VAL A 199 -19.77 40.38 28.11
CA VAL A 199 -18.47 39.72 28.28
C VAL A 199 -17.51 39.87 27.09
N LYS A 200 -17.97 40.48 25.98
CA LYS A 200 -17.15 40.76 24.79
C LYS A 200 -16.51 42.16 24.84
N SER A 201 -16.85 42.96 25.85
CA SER A 201 -16.28 44.29 26.05
C SER A 201 -14.84 44.22 26.55
N LYS A 202 -14.00 45.19 26.16
CA LYS A 202 -12.59 45.22 26.58
C LYS A 202 -12.44 45.22 28.11
N ALA A 203 -13.35 45.87 28.82
CA ALA A 203 -13.28 46.02 30.28
C ALA A 203 -13.53 44.71 31.04
N TYR A 204 -14.15 43.71 30.40
CA TYR A 204 -14.57 42.44 31.01
C TYR A 204 -13.73 41.25 30.54
N THR A 205 -12.79 41.50 29.62
CA THR A 205 -11.90 40.47 29.09
C THR A 205 -10.84 40.08 30.11
N GLU A 206 -10.68 38.79 30.36
CA GLU A 206 -9.61 38.22 31.17
C GLU A 206 -9.04 36.96 30.48
N ARG A 207 -7.87 36.51 30.91
CA ARG A 207 -7.19 35.30 30.44
C ARG A 207 -8.06 34.06 30.66
N ALA A 208 -8.32 33.36 29.57
CA ALA A 208 -9.19 32.18 29.57
C ALA A 208 -8.81 31.29 28.38
N ALA A 209 -7.96 30.28 28.61
CA ALA A 209 -7.42 29.48 27.52
C ALA A 209 -8.46 28.50 26.95
N ALA A 210 -8.44 28.30 25.63
CA ALA A 210 -9.22 27.25 24.97
C ALA A 210 -8.47 25.91 25.05
N LEU A 211 -7.16 25.92 24.81
CA LEU A 211 -6.31 24.73 24.85
C LEU A 211 -4.95 25.06 25.47
N SER A 212 -4.50 24.16 26.35
CA SER A 212 -3.14 24.16 26.88
C SER A 212 -2.39 22.91 26.40
N VAL A 213 -1.31 23.09 25.64
CA VAL A 213 -0.53 21.99 25.03
C VAL A 213 0.85 21.90 25.68
N ASP A 214 0.97 21.11 26.74
CA ASP A 214 2.23 20.87 27.47
C ASP A 214 3.02 19.66 27.00
N THR A 215 2.62 19.12 25.86
CA THR A 215 3.16 17.90 25.29
C THR A 215 3.86 18.14 23.95
N GLY A 216 4.75 17.22 23.58
CA GLY A 216 5.45 17.22 22.31
C GLY A 216 4.84 16.25 21.30
N TYR A 217 5.20 16.44 20.03
CA TYR A 217 4.70 15.68 18.90
C TYR A 217 3.17 15.78 18.73
N ALA A 218 2.58 16.90 19.14
CA ALA A 218 1.15 17.14 18.98
C ALA A 218 0.83 17.79 17.64
N GLU A 219 -0.23 17.33 16.97
CA GLU A 219 -0.67 17.90 15.70
C GLU A 219 -2.18 18.13 15.61
N PHE A 220 -2.55 19.21 14.91
CA PHE A 220 -3.91 19.72 14.81
C PHE A 220 -4.23 20.06 13.36
N LEU A 221 -5.37 19.58 12.87
CA LEU A 221 -5.81 19.81 11.50
C LEU A 221 -7.27 20.25 11.45
N ASN A 222 -7.53 21.32 10.70
CA ASN A 222 -8.87 21.90 10.53
C ASN A 222 -9.55 22.25 11.88
N CYS A 223 -8.76 22.41 12.95
CA CYS A 223 -9.27 22.74 14.28
C CYS A 223 -9.50 24.25 14.44
N LYS A 224 -10.40 24.63 15.35
CA LYS A 224 -10.65 26.02 15.74
C LYS A 224 -10.29 26.22 17.21
N PHE A 225 -9.58 27.30 17.53
CA PHE A 225 -9.20 27.68 18.89
C PHE A 225 -9.80 29.06 19.19
N LEU A 226 -10.81 29.10 20.05
CA LEU A 226 -11.68 30.26 20.19
C LEU A 226 -11.67 30.81 21.63
N SER A 227 -11.01 31.94 21.84
CA SER A 227 -11.10 32.71 23.10
C SER A 227 -10.83 34.20 22.86
N SER A 228 -10.21 34.94 23.79
CA SER A 228 -9.80 36.34 23.64
C SER A 228 -8.36 36.54 24.09
N GLN A 229 -8.11 36.53 25.40
CA GLN A 229 -6.76 36.63 25.93
C GLN A 229 -6.24 35.25 26.31
N ASP A 230 -4.99 34.96 25.93
CA ASP A 230 -4.31 33.68 26.21
C ASP A 230 -5.05 32.46 25.60
N THR A 231 -5.51 32.54 24.34
CA THR A 231 -6.33 31.49 23.68
C THR A 231 -5.63 30.12 23.63
N LEU A 232 -4.39 30.07 23.14
CA LEU A 232 -3.64 28.83 22.90
C LEU A 232 -2.27 28.91 23.60
N TYR A 233 -2.08 28.05 24.60
CA TYR A 233 -0.79 27.90 25.26
C TYR A 233 0.03 26.77 24.63
N THR A 234 1.28 27.06 24.26
CA THR A 234 2.24 26.09 23.70
C THR A 234 3.42 25.89 24.66
N GLY A 235 3.41 24.79 25.41
CA GLY A 235 4.39 24.48 26.45
C GLY A 235 5.31 23.29 26.17
N GLY A 236 4.83 22.29 25.40
CA GLY A 236 5.62 21.14 24.95
C GLY A 236 6.11 21.29 23.51
N SER A 237 7.08 20.49 23.07
CA SER A 237 7.70 20.61 21.74
C SER A 237 8.03 19.25 21.13
N PRO A 238 7.96 19.05 19.80
CA PRO A 238 7.45 19.98 18.77
C PRO A 238 5.91 19.98 18.65
N GLN A 239 5.32 20.98 17.97
CA GLN A 239 3.87 21.09 17.71
C GLN A 239 3.58 21.52 16.27
N TYR A 240 2.53 20.97 15.64
CA TYR A 240 2.15 21.29 14.26
C TYR A 240 0.66 21.64 14.12
N TYR A 241 0.36 22.78 13.51
CA TYR A 241 -1.00 23.27 13.28
C TYR A 241 -1.19 23.53 11.80
N ARG A 242 -2.17 22.87 11.16
CA ARG A 242 -2.44 23.05 9.74
C ARG A 242 -3.90 23.39 9.48
N ASN A 243 -4.12 24.38 8.61
CA ASN A 243 -5.47 24.82 8.22
C ASN A 243 -6.36 25.16 9.43
N CYS A 244 -5.76 25.58 10.54
CA CYS A 244 -6.49 25.91 11.76
C CYS A 244 -6.94 27.38 11.77
N LEU A 245 -8.00 27.64 12.52
CA LEU A 245 -8.41 28.99 12.91
C LEU A 245 -8.02 29.22 14.36
N ILE A 246 -7.17 30.22 14.62
CA ILE A 246 -6.86 30.68 15.98
C ILE A 246 -7.46 32.08 16.13
N GLU A 247 -8.44 32.23 17.00
CA GLU A 247 -9.10 33.50 17.30
C GLU A 247 -8.72 34.02 18.70
N GLY A 248 -8.26 35.26 18.76
CA GLY A 248 -7.99 35.95 20.01
C GLY A 248 -7.59 37.41 19.83
N GLN A 249 -7.13 38.03 20.91
CA GLN A 249 -6.82 39.46 20.95
C GLN A 249 -5.52 39.77 21.69
N THR A 250 -5.32 39.29 22.92
CA THR A 250 -4.08 39.59 23.67
C THR A 250 -3.31 38.29 23.91
N ASP A 251 -2.05 38.26 23.48
CA ASP A 251 -1.13 37.13 23.63
C ASP A 251 -1.74 35.77 23.25
N TYR A 252 -2.55 35.75 22.18
CA TYR A 252 -3.47 34.64 22.00
C TYR A 252 -2.80 33.34 21.53
N ILE A 253 -1.53 33.41 21.10
CA ILE A 253 -0.61 32.28 20.99
C ILE A 253 0.60 32.57 21.86
N PHE A 254 0.80 31.81 22.93
CA PHE A 254 1.84 32.15 23.92
C PHE A 254 2.49 30.92 24.53
N GLY A 255 3.69 31.12 25.10
CA GLY A 255 4.50 30.03 25.66
C GLY A 255 5.85 29.88 24.97
N GLY A 256 6.39 28.67 25.02
CA GLY A 256 7.67 28.33 24.42
C GLY A 256 7.64 26.94 23.82
N SER A 257 7.47 26.89 22.50
CA SER A 257 7.48 25.65 21.73
C SER A 257 8.21 25.82 20.41
N ASN A 258 8.70 24.71 19.89
CA ASN A 258 8.98 24.52 18.48
C ASN A 258 7.66 24.22 17.75
N ALA A 259 6.93 25.29 17.40
CA ALA A 259 5.59 25.19 16.85
C ALA A 259 5.51 25.76 15.42
N VAL A 260 4.90 25.01 14.52
CA VAL A 260 4.68 25.44 13.13
C VAL A 260 3.18 25.61 12.89
N PHE A 261 2.80 26.80 12.43
CA PHE A 261 1.47 27.16 11.98
C PHE A 261 1.49 27.29 10.46
N ASP A 262 0.86 26.35 9.77
CA ASP A 262 0.92 26.17 8.32
C ASP A 262 -0.46 26.41 7.71
N ASN A 263 -0.57 27.41 6.83
CA ASN A 263 -1.83 27.83 6.20
C ASN A 263 -2.98 28.10 7.21
N CYS A 264 -2.64 28.62 8.40
CA CYS A 264 -3.63 28.94 9.45
C CYS A 264 -4.23 30.34 9.28
N GLU A 265 -5.46 30.53 9.77
CA GLU A 265 -6.10 31.83 9.96
C GLU A 265 -5.88 32.32 11.39
N LEU A 266 -5.33 33.52 11.51
CA LEU A 266 -5.00 34.23 12.74
C LEU A 266 -5.98 35.40 12.88
N ARG A 267 -7.10 35.16 13.55
CA ARG A 267 -8.23 36.09 13.57
C ARG A 267 -8.24 36.96 14.81
N TRP A 268 -8.25 38.28 14.62
CA TRP A 268 -8.51 39.24 15.68
C TRP A 268 -9.95 39.10 16.15
N LYS A 269 -10.15 38.79 17.42
CA LYS A 269 -11.49 38.73 18.00
C LYS A 269 -12.15 40.11 18.07
N GLY A 270 -11.41 41.15 18.42
CA GLY A 270 -11.96 42.47 18.69
C GLY A 270 -12.81 42.53 19.96
N TYR A 271 -13.55 43.63 20.10
CA TYR A 271 -14.42 43.88 21.24
C TYR A 271 -15.76 44.49 20.80
N SER A 272 -16.79 44.30 21.61
CA SER A 272 -18.09 44.97 21.44
C SER A 272 -18.03 46.46 21.81
N SER A 273 -17.12 46.82 22.71
CA SER A 273 -16.81 48.20 23.08
C SER A 273 -15.33 48.37 23.47
N GLY A 274 -14.76 49.50 23.07
CA GLY A 274 -13.32 49.74 23.06
C GLY A 274 -12.66 49.23 21.77
N SER A 275 -11.64 49.94 21.29
CA SER A 275 -10.87 49.54 20.10
C SER A 275 -9.39 49.62 20.43
N VAL A 276 -8.80 48.47 20.78
CA VAL A 276 -7.38 48.38 21.13
C VAL A 276 -6.73 47.25 20.34
N GLY A 277 -5.54 47.54 19.80
CA GLY A 277 -4.71 46.56 19.13
C GLY A 277 -4.31 45.42 20.07
N GLY A 278 -4.02 44.27 19.48
CA GLY A 278 -3.68 43.03 20.16
C GLY A 278 -2.26 42.55 19.90
N TYR A 279 -1.93 41.36 20.41
CA TYR A 279 -0.68 40.67 20.13
C TYR A 279 -0.98 39.25 19.71
N ILE A 280 -0.55 38.85 18.51
CA ILE A 280 -0.72 37.47 18.03
C ILE A 280 0.11 36.53 18.89
N THR A 281 1.40 36.85 19.06
CA THR A 281 2.34 36.00 19.81
C THR A 281 2.89 36.66 21.08
N ALA A 282 3.05 35.85 22.12
CA ALA A 282 3.93 36.13 23.27
C ALA A 282 4.86 34.93 23.51
N ALA A 283 5.98 34.91 22.78
CA ALA A 283 6.91 33.78 22.74
C ALA A 283 8.06 33.92 23.75
N ARG A 284 8.55 32.79 24.25
CA ARG A 284 9.80 32.64 25.02
C ARG A 284 10.47 31.32 24.66
N GLU A 285 11.75 31.17 24.96
CA GLU A 285 12.43 29.87 24.90
C GLU A 285 11.97 28.95 26.03
N GLN A 286 11.75 27.67 25.70
CA GLN A 286 11.49 26.61 26.67
C GLN A 286 11.90 25.26 26.05
N GLY A 287 13.02 24.69 26.51
CA GLY A 287 13.58 23.43 26.00
C GLY A 287 14.72 23.61 24.97
N SER A 288 15.33 22.50 24.52
CA SER A 288 16.43 22.49 23.53
C SER A 288 16.37 21.22 22.67
N PRO A 289 16.65 21.26 21.34
CA PRO A 289 16.97 22.45 20.55
C PRO A 289 15.74 23.36 20.35
N TYR A 290 15.92 24.68 20.45
CA TYR A 290 14.82 25.65 20.32
C TYR A 290 14.92 26.45 19.01
N THR A 291 14.00 26.20 18.09
CA THR A 291 13.82 26.91 16.82
C THR A 291 12.69 27.94 16.87
N GLY A 292 11.77 27.81 17.83
CA GLY A 292 10.67 28.76 18.05
C GLY A 292 9.49 28.58 17.11
N TYR A 293 8.72 29.65 16.92
CA TYR A 293 7.51 29.63 16.09
C TYR A 293 7.80 29.94 14.63
N LEU A 294 7.17 29.17 13.74
CA LEU A 294 7.08 29.45 12.32
C LEU A 294 5.62 29.61 11.91
N PHE A 295 5.26 30.76 11.35
CA PHE A 295 3.98 31.02 10.71
C PHE A 295 4.21 31.08 9.21
N LYS A 296 3.75 30.06 8.48
CA LYS A 296 3.98 29.93 7.04
C LYS A 296 2.64 29.94 6.31
N ASP A 297 2.53 30.81 5.30
CA ASP A 297 1.34 30.95 4.45
C ASP A 297 0.06 31.31 5.23
N CYS A 298 0.21 31.92 6.42
CA CYS A 298 -0.89 32.29 7.29
C CYS A 298 -1.66 33.52 6.80
N LYS A 299 -2.88 33.67 7.30
CA LYS A 299 -3.77 34.81 7.03
C LYS A 299 -4.08 35.54 8.32
N VAL A 300 -4.08 36.87 8.32
CA VAL A 300 -4.53 37.68 9.45
C VAL A 300 -5.83 38.40 9.09
N THR A 301 -6.88 38.12 9.85
CA THR A 301 -8.26 38.56 9.56
C THR A 301 -8.89 39.25 10.77
N ALA A 302 -9.96 39.98 10.54
CA ALA A 302 -10.80 40.57 11.57
C ALA A 302 -12.07 39.74 11.78
N ASN A 303 -12.49 39.60 13.03
CA ASN A 303 -13.84 39.15 13.35
C ASN A 303 -14.86 40.15 12.74
N PRO A 304 -15.83 39.69 11.95
CA PRO A 304 -16.77 40.57 11.26
C PRO A 304 -17.81 41.21 12.19
N ASP A 305 -18.02 40.64 13.38
CA ASP A 305 -19.11 41.02 14.30
C ASP A 305 -18.65 41.98 15.41
N LEU A 306 -17.34 42.24 15.52
CA LEU A 306 -16.74 43.01 16.61
C LEU A 306 -15.80 44.10 16.07
N THR A 307 -15.57 45.11 16.91
CA THR A 307 -14.65 46.20 16.55
C THR A 307 -13.22 45.72 16.69
N VAL A 308 -12.46 45.77 15.59
CA VAL A 308 -11.05 45.38 15.52
C VAL A 308 -10.17 46.60 15.21
N ALA A 309 -9.09 46.75 15.96
CA ALA A 309 -7.99 47.67 15.67
C ALA A 309 -6.74 46.90 15.23
N ALA A 310 -5.86 47.56 14.48
CA ALA A 310 -4.56 47.02 14.08
C ALA A 310 -3.76 46.56 15.32
N GLY A 311 -3.29 45.32 15.28
CA GLY A 311 -2.47 44.73 16.34
C GLY A 311 -1.01 44.58 15.95
N TYR A 312 -0.31 43.72 16.67
CA TYR A 312 1.09 43.37 16.46
C TYR A 312 1.23 41.87 16.23
N LEU A 313 2.19 41.47 15.39
CA LEU A 313 2.61 40.08 15.17
C LEU A 313 3.07 39.42 16.47
N GLY A 314 3.58 40.21 17.42
CA GLY A 314 3.84 39.72 18.76
C GLY A 314 4.65 40.65 19.64
N ARG A 315 4.96 40.13 20.83
CA ARG A 315 5.85 40.75 21.82
C ARG A 315 6.72 39.70 22.51
N PRO A 316 7.97 40.03 22.90
CA PRO A 316 8.91 39.04 23.42
C PRO A 316 8.71 38.82 24.91
N TRP A 317 8.20 37.66 25.30
CA TRP A 317 8.09 37.33 26.72
C TRP A 317 9.48 37.13 27.36
N ALA A 318 10.49 36.78 26.57
CA ALA A 318 11.91 36.77 26.97
C ALA A 318 12.82 37.19 25.81
N GLN A 319 14.07 37.58 26.11
CA GLN A 319 15.08 37.96 25.10
C GLN A 319 15.33 36.85 24.06
N SER A 320 15.17 35.60 24.47
CA SER A 320 15.41 34.42 23.64
C SER A 320 14.26 34.07 22.70
N ALA A 321 13.20 34.88 22.64
CA ALA A 321 12.03 34.58 21.82
C ALA A 321 12.37 34.46 20.32
N LYS A 322 11.82 33.43 19.66
CA LYS A 322 11.98 33.20 18.21
C LYS A 322 10.63 33.05 17.54
N VAL A 323 10.32 33.95 16.62
CA VAL A 323 9.06 33.98 15.86
C VAL A 323 9.34 34.46 14.43
N LEU A 324 9.01 33.63 13.46
CA LEU A 324 9.17 33.93 12.04
C LEU A 324 7.82 33.85 11.31
N PHE A 325 7.42 34.96 10.67
CA PHE A 325 6.29 35.01 9.73
C PHE A 325 6.80 34.98 8.29
N VAL A 326 6.26 34.09 7.45
CA VAL A 326 6.62 33.92 6.04
C VAL A 326 5.37 33.87 5.18
N ASN A 327 5.34 34.69 4.12
CA ASN A 327 4.23 34.78 3.16
C ASN A 327 2.86 35.00 3.83
N THR A 328 2.81 35.90 4.82
CA THR A 328 1.58 36.21 5.55
C THR A 328 0.67 37.11 4.73
N THR A 329 -0.62 36.78 4.67
CA THR A 329 -1.63 37.59 3.97
C THR A 329 -2.51 38.35 4.96
N LEU A 330 -2.49 39.67 4.92
CA LEU A 330 -3.35 40.53 5.73
C LEU A 330 -4.66 40.82 4.99
N GLN A 331 -5.81 40.69 5.66
CA GLN A 331 -7.12 41.04 5.10
C GLN A 331 -7.13 42.44 4.48
N ASN A 332 -6.53 43.41 5.17
CA ASN A 332 -6.26 44.77 4.71
C ASN A 332 -5.11 45.38 5.52
N SER A 333 -4.70 46.61 5.20
CA SER A 333 -3.58 47.31 5.86
C SER A 333 -3.78 47.58 7.35
N ASN A 334 -5.01 47.53 7.86
CA ASN A 334 -5.34 47.82 9.26
C ASN A 334 -5.31 46.57 10.15
N MET A 335 -4.74 45.46 9.69
CA MET A 335 -4.62 44.23 10.50
C MET A 335 -3.39 44.24 11.40
N ILE A 336 -2.28 44.83 10.95
CA ILE A 336 -1.01 44.89 11.68
C ILE A 336 -0.47 46.32 11.61
N THR A 337 -0.02 46.85 12.76
CA THR A 337 0.60 48.17 12.84
C THR A 337 1.92 48.23 12.05
N ALA A 338 2.33 49.43 11.62
CA ALA A 338 3.59 49.60 10.89
C ALA A 338 4.82 49.07 11.67
N ALA A 339 4.82 49.23 12.99
CA ALA A 339 5.85 48.71 13.88
C ALA A 339 5.95 47.18 13.88
N GLY A 340 4.83 46.48 13.63
CA GLY A 340 4.71 45.02 13.57
C GLY A 340 4.90 44.29 14.90
N TRP A 341 5.85 44.70 15.74
CA TRP A 341 6.22 44.06 17.00
C TRP A 341 6.19 45.07 18.15
N TYR A 342 5.95 44.59 19.37
CA TYR A 342 5.82 45.44 20.57
C TYR A 342 6.66 44.95 21.73
N SER A 343 7.08 45.84 22.63
CA SER A 343 7.90 45.48 23.79
C SER A 343 7.08 44.80 24.90
N MET A 344 7.76 43.98 25.70
CA MET A 344 7.17 43.35 26.88
C MET A 344 8.22 43.27 27.98
N SER A 345 7.82 43.62 29.21
CA SER A 345 8.67 43.54 30.41
C SER A 345 10.08 44.14 30.25
N GLY A 346 10.20 45.23 29.49
CA GLY A 346 11.46 45.93 29.23
C GLY A 346 12.29 45.42 28.04
N VAL A 347 11.95 44.25 27.47
CA VAL A 347 12.60 43.70 26.27
C VAL A 347 12.07 44.40 25.03
N GLN A 348 12.97 44.99 24.25
CA GLN A 348 12.63 45.69 23.00
C GLN A 348 12.69 44.73 21.82
N PRO A 349 11.69 44.71 20.92
CA PRO A 349 11.67 43.82 19.74
C PRO A 349 12.93 43.93 18.87
N GLU A 350 13.49 45.13 18.76
CA GLU A 350 14.68 45.43 17.95
C GLU A 350 15.93 44.69 18.44
N THR A 351 15.93 44.24 19.69
CA THR A 351 17.04 43.51 20.32
C THR A 351 16.87 42.00 20.25
N VAL A 352 15.72 41.51 19.73
CA VAL A 352 15.37 40.10 19.70
C VAL A 352 15.66 39.55 18.30
N ASP A 353 16.84 38.95 18.13
CA ASP A 353 17.29 38.36 16.86
C ASP A 353 16.28 37.41 16.22
N GLY A 354 15.46 36.75 17.04
CA GLY A 354 14.49 35.76 16.63
C GLY A 354 13.18 36.31 16.04
N PHE A 355 12.91 37.61 16.13
CA PHE A 355 11.68 38.22 15.59
C PHE A 355 11.87 38.61 14.13
N LYS A 356 11.23 37.86 13.23
CA LYS A 356 11.50 37.92 11.80
C LYS A 356 10.23 37.89 10.95
N GLU A 357 10.27 38.58 9.82
CA GLU A 357 9.17 38.62 8.84
C GLU A 357 9.69 38.57 7.40
N ASN A 358 8.96 37.87 6.51
CA ASN A 358 9.20 37.84 5.07
C ASN A 358 7.88 37.77 4.28
N GLY A 359 7.82 38.47 3.16
CA GLY A 359 6.80 38.25 2.12
C GLY A 359 5.37 38.66 2.50
N THR A 360 5.17 39.50 3.52
CA THR A 360 3.83 39.93 3.93
C THR A 360 3.15 40.75 2.84
N LYS A 361 1.89 40.40 2.55
CA LYS A 361 1.07 41.04 1.51
C LYS A 361 -0.36 41.26 1.97
N LEU A 362 -1.07 42.12 1.27
CA LEU A 362 -2.52 42.28 1.41
C LEU A 362 -3.25 41.23 0.57
N THR A 363 -4.55 41.03 0.83
CA THR A 363 -5.42 40.13 0.04
C THR A 363 -5.45 40.44 -1.45
N ASN A 364 -5.24 41.70 -1.85
CA ASN A 364 -5.13 42.10 -3.26
C ASN A 364 -3.74 41.82 -3.88
N GLY A 365 -2.83 41.17 -3.15
CA GLY A 365 -1.47 40.84 -3.58
C GLY A 365 -0.43 41.95 -3.36
N GLN A 366 -0.82 43.15 -2.94
CA GLN A 366 0.11 44.25 -2.68
C GLN A 366 1.05 43.90 -1.51
N LYS A 367 2.37 43.97 -1.73
CA LYS A 367 3.37 43.81 -0.67
C LYS A 367 3.25 44.91 0.38
N VAL A 368 3.36 44.55 1.65
CA VAL A 368 3.40 45.49 2.77
C VAL A 368 4.82 46.03 2.93
N ASP A 369 4.97 47.33 3.15
CA ASP A 369 6.27 47.91 3.48
C ASP A 369 6.69 47.48 4.89
N LEU A 370 7.83 46.80 4.97
CA LEU A 370 8.41 46.28 6.21
C LEU A 370 9.48 47.22 6.81
N SER A 371 9.77 48.36 6.17
CA SER A 371 10.84 49.29 6.60
C SER A 371 10.66 49.84 8.01
N GLN A 372 9.42 49.89 8.51
CA GLN A 372 9.06 50.40 9.84
C GLN A 372 8.99 49.30 10.91
N ARG A 373 9.30 48.04 10.56
CA ARG A 373 9.25 46.93 11.51
C ARG A 373 10.31 47.11 12.60
N LYS A 374 9.88 46.95 13.85
CA LYS A 374 10.77 46.88 15.02
C LYS A 374 11.47 45.53 15.17
N GLY A 375 11.07 44.52 14.38
CA GLY A 375 11.80 43.24 14.27
C GLY A 375 12.71 43.23 13.05
N HIS A 376 13.22 42.07 12.70
CA HIS A 376 14.10 41.89 11.54
C HIS A 376 13.34 41.32 10.34
N THR A 377 13.96 41.38 9.16
CA THR A 377 13.45 40.74 7.94
C THR A 377 14.34 39.58 7.52
N VAL A 378 13.77 38.65 6.77
CA VAL A 378 14.49 37.53 6.14
C VAL A 378 14.44 37.72 4.63
N SER A 379 15.51 37.37 3.93
CA SER A 379 15.56 37.45 2.47
C SER A 379 14.57 36.46 1.84
N ASP A 380 14.08 36.76 0.62
CA ASP A 380 13.18 35.85 -0.10
C ASP A 380 13.85 34.48 -0.37
N SER A 381 15.17 34.46 -0.59
CA SER A 381 15.94 33.21 -0.77
C SER A 381 16.04 32.38 0.51
N ASP A 382 16.31 33.02 1.65
CA ASP A 382 16.37 32.30 2.93
C ASP A 382 14.98 31.79 3.33
N ALA A 383 13.94 32.59 3.06
CA ALA A 383 12.56 32.21 3.29
C ALA A 383 12.13 31.02 2.42
N ALA A 384 12.53 31.00 1.14
CA ALA A 384 12.27 29.88 0.23
C ALA A 384 12.96 28.57 0.66
N ASN A 385 14.09 28.66 1.37
CA ASN A 385 14.86 27.51 1.84
C ASN A 385 14.42 27.00 3.23
N ILE A 386 13.36 27.55 3.82
CA ILE A 386 12.86 27.09 5.12
C ILE A 386 12.31 25.67 5.00
N ASN A 387 12.90 24.75 5.75
CA ASN A 387 12.39 23.39 5.91
C ASN A 387 11.58 23.29 7.21
N ILE A 388 10.27 23.00 7.08
CA ILE A 388 9.34 22.83 8.21
C ILE A 388 9.84 21.75 9.20
N LYS A 389 10.42 20.65 8.71
CA LYS A 389 10.90 19.56 9.56
C LYS A 389 12.00 20.01 10.52
N ASN A 390 12.83 20.97 10.13
CA ASN A 390 13.87 21.51 11.00
C ASN A 390 13.27 22.21 12.23
N TYR A 391 12.15 22.93 12.04
CA TYR A 391 11.40 23.53 13.14
C TYR A 391 10.71 22.49 14.01
N LEU A 392 10.57 21.26 13.55
CA LEU A 392 9.88 20.18 14.26
C LEU A 392 10.85 19.11 14.77
N ASN A 393 12.12 19.44 14.95
CA ASN A 393 13.15 18.49 15.40
C ASN A 393 13.24 17.24 14.50
N ASN A 394 13.11 17.42 13.19
CA ASN A 394 13.03 16.37 12.16
C ASN A 394 11.85 15.39 12.29
N TRP A 395 10.91 15.65 13.20
CA TRP A 395 9.64 14.96 13.22
C TRP A 395 8.86 15.29 11.93
N THR A 396 8.20 14.29 11.38
CA THR A 396 7.27 14.45 10.26
C THR A 396 5.85 14.24 10.81
N PRO A 397 5.10 15.33 11.13
CA PRO A 397 3.69 15.23 11.51
C PRO A 397 2.90 14.52 10.41
N THR A 398 1.90 13.73 10.79
CA THR A 398 1.06 13.04 9.81
C THR A 398 0.21 14.00 8.99
N PHE A 399 -0.10 15.19 9.51
CA PHE A 399 -0.86 16.23 8.83
C PHE A 399 -0.01 17.12 7.90
N LEU A 400 1.33 16.94 7.86
CA LEU A 400 2.24 17.77 7.04
C LEU A 400 2.00 17.66 5.52
N ASN A 401 1.29 16.63 5.06
CA ASN A 401 0.97 16.42 3.64
C ASN A 401 -0.52 16.58 3.27
N GLY A 402 -1.34 17.16 4.16
CA GLY A 402 -2.71 17.62 3.82
C GLY A 402 -3.85 16.63 4.07
N SER A 403 -3.58 15.58 4.83
CA SER A 403 -4.50 14.52 5.26
C SER A 403 -5.51 15.01 6.31
N GLY A 404 -6.47 15.86 5.90
CA GLY A 404 -7.59 16.32 6.72
C GLY A 404 -8.86 16.46 5.92
N SER A 405 -9.93 15.82 6.40
CA SER A 405 -11.18 15.63 5.68
C SER A 405 -11.84 16.95 5.26
N SER A 406 -12.05 17.16 3.97
CA SER A 406 -13.22 17.89 3.45
C SER A 406 -13.50 17.51 2.00
N GLN A 407 -14.69 16.96 1.78
CA GLN A 407 -15.39 16.84 0.49
C GLN A 407 -16.60 17.76 0.56
N GLN A 408 -17.18 18.17 -0.58
CA GLN A 408 -18.64 18.25 -0.84
C GLN A 408 -18.88 18.73 -2.29
N PRO A 409 -19.88 18.17 -3.01
CA PRO A 409 -21.31 18.23 -2.64
C PRO A 409 -22.13 16.90 -2.62
N GLN A 410 -22.99 16.79 -1.59
CA GLN A 410 -24.27 16.05 -1.32
C GLN A 410 -24.61 14.62 -1.84
N GLN A 411 -24.46 13.64 -0.92
CA GLN A 411 -25.37 12.55 -0.36
C GLN A 411 -26.44 11.85 -1.24
N PRO A 412 -26.59 10.49 -1.16
CA PRO A 412 -26.85 9.76 0.10
C PRO A 412 -26.06 8.45 0.38
N SER A 413 -26.09 8.04 1.66
CA SER A 413 -25.83 6.70 2.27
C SER A 413 -24.41 6.42 2.83
N GLY A 414 -24.33 6.01 4.10
CA GLY A 414 -23.13 5.96 4.96
C GLY A 414 -22.14 4.82 4.65
N ASN A 415 -21.00 4.78 5.32
CA ASN A 415 -19.97 3.77 5.04
C ASN A 415 -20.43 2.35 5.42
N VAL A 416 -20.16 1.35 4.56
CA VAL A 416 -20.54 -0.06 4.77
C VAL A 416 -19.32 -0.91 5.13
N ASP A 417 -19.26 -1.33 6.38
CA ASP A 417 -18.12 -2.06 6.94
C ASP A 417 -17.97 -3.49 6.38
N GLY A 418 -16.72 -3.90 6.15
CA GLY A 418 -16.35 -5.16 5.51
C GLY A 418 -16.91 -5.33 4.09
N ALA A 419 -17.22 -4.22 3.41
CA ALA A 419 -17.65 -4.25 2.01
C ALA A 419 -16.48 -4.31 1.02
N ILE A 420 -15.26 -3.94 1.41
CA ILE A 420 -14.06 -4.26 0.62
C ILE A 420 -13.48 -5.56 1.18
N LYS A 421 -13.36 -6.57 0.32
CA LYS A 421 -12.79 -7.89 0.65
C LYS A 421 -11.29 -7.91 0.47
N LEU A 422 -10.82 -7.26 -0.59
CA LEU A 422 -9.42 -7.21 -0.96
C LEU A 422 -9.15 -5.90 -1.70
N CYS A 423 -8.00 -5.31 -1.44
CA CYS A 423 -7.49 -4.20 -2.23
C CYS A 423 -5.98 -4.27 -2.31
N GLY A 424 -5.40 -3.84 -3.42
CA GLY A 424 -3.97 -3.88 -3.62
C GLY A 424 -3.51 -3.02 -4.79
N GLY A 425 -2.21 -2.79 -4.82
CA GLY A 425 -1.54 -2.14 -5.94
C GLY A 425 -0.71 -3.14 -6.72
N TRP A 426 -0.85 -3.09 -8.04
CA TRP A 426 0.02 -3.76 -9.00
C TRP A 426 0.86 -2.72 -9.75
N PHE A 427 1.61 -3.14 -10.76
CA PHE A 427 2.37 -2.23 -11.61
C PHE A 427 1.43 -1.28 -12.37
N GLU A 428 1.46 0.00 -12.01
CA GLU A 428 0.68 1.09 -12.62
C GLU A 428 -0.84 0.84 -12.64
N GLU A 429 -1.29 -0.04 -11.75
CA GLU A 429 -2.67 -0.50 -11.65
C GLU A 429 -3.03 -0.68 -10.18
N ALA A 430 -4.28 -0.45 -9.84
CA ALA A 430 -4.84 -0.76 -8.55
C ALA A 430 -6.08 -1.64 -8.69
N PHE A 431 -6.39 -2.46 -7.70
CA PHE A 431 -7.59 -3.26 -7.73
C PHE A 431 -8.29 -3.30 -6.38
N VAL A 432 -9.62 -3.51 -6.44
CA VAL A 432 -10.46 -3.71 -5.26
C VAL A 432 -11.49 -4.80 -5.55
N GLU A 433 -11.60 -5.78 -4.68
CA GLU A 433 -12.71 -6.71 -4.60
C GLU A 433 -13.65 -6.31 -3.47
N PHE A 434 -14.95 -6.38 -3.71
CA PHE A 434 -15.95 -5.85 -2.80
C PHE A 434 -17.19 -6.75 -2.71
N ASP A 435 -17.99 -6.56 -1.66
CA ASP A 435 -19.25 -7.25 -1.47
C ASP A 435 -20.42 -6.39 -1.92
N SER A 436 -21.00 -6.72 -3.08
CA SER A 436 -22.16 -6.00 -3.62
C SER A 436 -23.43 -6.20 -2.78
N SER A 437 -23.53 -7.27 -1.99
CA SER A 437 -24.67 -7.43 -1.06
C SER A 437 -24.63 -6.39 0.06
N LYS A 438 -23.44 -5.93 0.42
CA LYS A 438 -23.21 -4.88 1.41
C LYS A 438 -23.36 -3.49 0.81
N LEU A 439 -22.66 -3.20 -0.29
CA LEU A 439 -22.72 -1.88 -0.95
C LEU A 439 -24.04 -1.62 -1.67
N GLY A 440 -24.81 -2.66 -1.97
CA GLY A 440 -26.04 -2.56 -2.74
C GLY A 440 -25.80 -2.41 -4.24
N ASN A 441 -26.78 -1.88 -4.95
CA ASN A 441 -26.76 -1.76 -6.41
C ASN A 441 -26.02 -0.50 -6.87
N ASN A 442 -25.65 -0.47 -8.15
CA ASN A 442 -25.03 0.69 -8.81
C ASN A 442 -23.72 1.16 -8.16
N VAL A 443 -22.84 0.23 -7.79
CA VAL A 443 -21.52 0.55 -7.22
C VAL A 443 -20.72 1.40 -8.21
N LYS A 444 -20.42 2.62 -7.81
CA LYS A 444 -19.53 3.56 -8.47
C LYS A 444 -18.17 3.50 -7.82
N VAL A 445 -17.11 3.59 -8.61
CA VAL A 445 -15.73 3.62 -8.10
C VAL A 445 -15.05 4.91 -8.54
N SER A 446 -14.26 5.49 -7.66
CA SER A 446 -13.42 6.64 -7.94
C SER A 446 -12.08 6.52 -7.23
N TYR A 447 -11.04 7.18 -7.73
CA TYR A 447 -9.71 7.13 -7.14
C TYR A 447 -9.03 8.49 -7.15
N ALA A 448 -8.14 8.74 -6.19
CA ALA A 448 -7.31 9.94 -6.13
C ALA A 448 -5.92 9.57 -5.60
N GLN A 449 -4.88 10.29 -6.01
CA GLN A 449 -3.58 10.17 -5.35
C GLN A 449 -3.72 10.53 -3.86
N ALA A 450 -3.01 9.84 -2.97
CA ALA A 450 -3.05 10.11 -1.55
C ALA A 450 -2.70 11.58 -1.26
N GLY A 451 -3.56 12.28 -0.52
CA GLY A 451 -3.45 13.72 -0.29
C GLY A 451 -4.13 14.62 -1.34
N SER A 452 -4.65 14.06 -2.44
CA SER A 452 -5.47 14.79 -3.41
C SER A 452 -6.95 14.77 -3.03
N SER A 453 -7.61 15.93 -3.14
CA SER A 453 -9.07 16.04 -3.08
C SER A 453 -9.76 15.69 -4.40
N ASP A 454 -8.99 15.55 -5.48
CA ASP A 454 -9.50 15.45 -6.85
C ASP A 454 -9.62 13.97 -7.24
N TYR A 455 -10.82 13.42 -7.03
CA TYR A 455 -11.15 12.04 -7.38
C TYR A 455 -11.55 11.92 -8.85
N THR A 456 -10.93 10.98 -9.54
CA THR A 456 -11.29 10.58 -10.89
C THR A 456 -12.26 9.40 -10.82
N ALA A 457 -13.39 9.49 -11.53
CA ALA A 457 -14.31 8.37 -11.66
C ALA A 457 -13.67 7.25 -12.49
N VAL A 458 -13.83 6.00 -12.06
CA VAL A 458 -13.42 4.84 -12.83
C VAL A 458 -14.44 4.58 -13.93
N ASP A 459 -13.97 4.26 -15.14
CA ASP A 459 -14.82 3.86 -16.25
C ASP A 459 -15.64 2.62 -15.88
N SER A 460 -16.92 2.61 -16.23
CA SER A 460 -17.84 1.54 -15.79
C SER A 460 -17.46 0.16 -16.29
N GLN A 461 -16.77 0.07 -17.43
CA GLN A 461 -16.25 -1.17 -18.01
C GLN A 461 -15.22 -1.86 -17.11
N LEU A 462 -14.54 -1.11 -16.26
CA LEU A 462 -13.54 -1.62 -15.32
C LEU A 462 -14.13 -2.12 -14.01
N ILE A 463 -15.43 -1.88 -13.76
CA ILE A 463 -16.17 -2.39 -12.60
C ILE A 463 -16.88 -3.69 -13.02
N ARG A 464 -16.23 -4.81 -12.73
CA ARG A 464 -16.58 -6.15 -13.24
C ARG A 464 -17.21 -6.99 -12.13
N GLY A 465 -18.52 -6.81 -11.94
CA GLY A 465 -19.26 -7.50 -10.89
C GLY A 465 -18.84 -6.99 -9.50
N THR A 466 -18.11 -7.82 -8.75
CA THR A 466 -17.60 -7.53 -7.40
C THR A 466 -16.12 -7.15 -7.38
N ARG A 467 -15.54 -6.83 -8.54
CA ARG A 467 -14.13 -6.44 -8.66
C ARG A 467 -14.01 -5.19 -9.52
N VAL A 468 -13.05 -4.33 -9.20
CA VAL A 468 -12.62 -3.21 -10.02
C VAL A 468 -11.11 -3.25 -10.18
N ASP A 469 -10.63 -2.97 -11.39
CA ASP A 469 -9.22 -2.91 -11.77
C ASP A 469 -8.98 -1.56 -12.47
N ILE A 470 -8.04 -0.76 -11.96
CA ILE A 470 -7.82 0.64 -12.32
C ILE A 470 -6.40 0.78 -12.91
N PRO A 471 -6.22 0.55 -14.21
CA PRO A 471 -4.93 0.69 -14.88
C PRO A 471 -4.63 2.17 -15.22
N GLY A 472 -3.38 2.45 -15.57
CA GLY A 472 -2.96 3.79 -16.02
C GLY A 472 -2.71 4.77 -14.88
N LEU A 473 -2.33 4.24 -13.72
CA LEU A 473 -1.96 5.00 -12.54
C LEU A 473 -0.46 5.29 -12.55
N LYS A 474 -0.04 6.34 -11.83
CA LYS A 474 1.38 6.59 -11.63
C LYS A 474 1.98 5.45 -10.83
N GLY A 475 3.15 4.97 -11.25
CA GLY A 475 3.89 3.97 -10.48
C GLY A 475 4.40 4.53 -9.15
N ASN A 476 4.66 3.65 -8.18
CA ASN A 476 5.20 3.98 -6.86
C ASN A 476 4.42 5.07 -6.10
N THR A 477 3.11 5.17 -6.35
CA THR A 477 2.26 6.24 -5.85
C THR A 477 1.12 5.65 -5.02
N GLU A 478 0.80 6.29 -3.90
CA GLU A 478 -0.34 5.90 -3.08
C GLU A 478 -1.63 6.49 -3.66
N TYR A 479 -2.68 5.68 -3.70
CA TYR A 479 -3.99 6.03 -4.21
C TYR A 479 -5.08 5.65 -3.21
N ASN A 480 -6.00 6.56 -2.96
CA ASN A 480 -7.25 6.27 -2.28
C ASN A 480 -8.30 5.86 -3.33
N ILE A 481 -8.93 4.72 -3.13
CA ILE A 481 -10.01 4.19 -3.97
C ILE A 481 -11.28 4.18 -3.14
N SER A 482 -12.34 4.79 -3.67
CA SER A 482 -13.65 4.93 -3.04
C SER A 482 -14.70 4.23 -3.88
N LEU A 483 -15.44 3.33 -3.26
CA LEU A 483 -16.59 2.61 -3.80
C LEU A 483 -17.85 3.20 -3.16
N THR A 484 -18.91 3.40 -3.94
CA THR A 484 -20.19 3.92 -3.46
C THR A 484 -21.33 3.21 -4.17
N GLY A 485 -22.09 2.39 -3.44
CA GLY A 485 -23.32 1.76 -3.92
C GLY A 485 -24.56 2.33 -3.24
N SER A 486 -25.73 1.78 -3.56
CA SER A 486 -27.03 2.26 -3.06
C SER A 486 -27.20 2.16 -1.54
N ASN A 487 -26.44 1.29 -0.89
CA ASN A 487 -26.52 1.05 0.54
C ASN A 487 -25.42 1.79 1.31
N GLY A 488 -24.46 2.40 0.60
CA GLY A 488 -23.36 3.13 1.23
C GLY A 488 -22.04 3.12 0.48
N SER A 489 -20.98 3.59 1.15
CA SER A 489 -19.64 3.70 0.58
C SER A 489 -18.59 2.85 1.32
N ALA A 490 -17.50 2.51 0.65
CA ALA A 490 -16.34 1.85 1.25
C ALA A 490 -15.07 2.37 0.57
N SER A 491 -13.94 2.40 1.26
CA SER A 491 -12.70 2.87 0.64
C SER A 491 -11.45 2.14 1.16
N CYS A 492 -10.43 2.13 0.32
CA CYS A 492 -9.12 1.61 0.65
C CYS A 492 -8.02 2.49 0.06
N THR A 493 -6.84 2.46 0.67
CA THR A 493 -5.62 3.07 0.16
C THR A 493 -4.72 1.96 -0.35
N VAL A 494 -4.20 2.09 -1.57
CA VAL A 494 -3.27 1.14 -2.18
C VAL A 494 -2.03 1.88 -2.64
N LYS A 495 -0.90 1.19 -2.72
CA LYS A 495 0.32 1.74 -3.33
C LYS A 495 0.63 0.99 -4.61
N THR A 496 0.66 1.69 -5.74
CA THR A 496 1.02 1.10 -7.04
C THR A 496 2.53 0.84 -7.11
N MET A 497 2.94 -0.09 -7.96
CA MET A 497 4.34 -0.30 -8.35
C MET A 497 4.61 0.38 -9.70
N ALA A 498 5.86 0.66 -10.04
CA ALA A 498 6.23 1.21 -11.35
C ALA A 498 6.83 0.12 -12.24
N PHE A 499 6.46 0.08 -13.52
CA PHE A 499 7.15 -0.83 -14.45
C PHE A 499 8.59 -0.37 -14.65
N ASP A 500 9.49 -1.36 -14.74
CA ASP A 500 10.88 -1.15 -15.13
C ASP A 500 10.96 -0.86 -16.63
N ARG A 501 11.29 0.38 -16.98
CA ARG A 501 11.44 0.87 -18.37
C ARG A 501 12.88 0.83 -18.86
N SER A 502 13.68 -0.11 -18.35
CA SER A 502 15.01 -0.41 -18.85
C SER A 502 14.94 -1.13 -20.21
N GLY A 503 15.99 -1.03 -21.02
CA GLY A 503 16.09 -1.77 -22.28
C GLY A 503 15.94 -0.93 -23.54
N TYR A 504 16.20 -1.59 -24.68
CA TYR A 504 16.29 -0.93 -25.97
C TYR A 504 14.97 -0.36 -26.49
N ALA A 505 13.81 -0.86 -26.08
CA ALA A 505 12.52 -0.25 -26.46
C ALA A 505 12.42 1.23 -26.08
N HIS A 506 13.05 1.61 -24.96
CA HIS A 506 13.04 2.96 -24.41
C HIS A 506 14.26 3.79 -24.80
N TRP A 507 15.22 3.20 -25.53
CA TRP A 507 16.44 3.87 -25.93
C TRP A 507 16.24 4.71 -27.20
N ASN A 508 16.88 5.88 -27.28
CA ASN A 508 16.83 6.79 -28.43
C ASN A 508 15.40 7.18 -28.89
N THR A 509 14.43 7.19 -27.98
CA THR A 509 13.06 7.66 -28.25
C THR A 509 12.63 8.69 -27.23
N SER A 510 12.12 9.83 -27.70
CA SER A 510 11.47 10.86 -26.87
C SER A 510 9.98 10.63 -26.71
N ASP A 511 9.40 9.81 -27.59
CA ASP A 511 7.95 9.61 -27.67
C ASP A 511 7.48 8.64 -26.58
N GLY A 512 8.37 7.84 -25.98
CA GLY A 512 8.03 6.71 -25.12
C GLY A 512 7.49 5.50 -25.91
N VAL A 513 7.08 4.44 -25.22
CA VAL A 513 6.49 3.23 -25.83
C VAL A 513 5.02 3.10 -25.40
N GLY A 514 4.15 2.64 -26.30
CA GLY A 514 2.72 2.48 -26.03
C GLY A 514 1.93 3.79 -26.06
N ALA A 515 0.72 3.78 -25.52
CA ALA A 515 -0.14 4.96 -25.35
C ALA A 515 -0.07 5.55 -23.92
N TYR A 516 0.94 5.16 -23.15
CA TYR A 516 1.20 5.64 -21.79
C TYR A 516 2.45 6.53 -21.72
N ASN A 517 2.46 7.43 -20.74
CA ASN A 517 3.62 8.22 -20.32
C ASN A 517 4.58 7.34 -19.52
N SER A 518 5.83 7.79 -19.37
CA SER A 518 6.83 7.06 -18.58
C SER A 518 6.52 6.97 -17.08
N ASP A 519 5.57 7.76 -16.57
CA ASP A 519 5.11 7.66 -15.18
C ASP A 519 3.97 6.63 -14.99
N GLY A 520 3.41 6.10 -16.08
CA GLY A 520 2.29 5.15 -16.09
C GLY A 520 0.92 5.74 -16.40
N THR A 521 0.79 7.07 -16.49
CA THR A 521 -0.47 7.71 -16.86
C THR A 521 -0.71 7.71 -18.37
N LEU A 522 -1.97 7.77 -18.80
CA LEU A 522 -2.30 7.86 -20.24
C LEU A 522 -1.69 9.09 -20.89
N ARG A 523 -1.25 8.97 -22.14
CA ARG A 523 -0.85 10.11 -22.95
C ARG A 523 -2.04 11.03 -23.21
N SER A 524 -1.76 12.32 -23.32
CA SER A 524 -2.78 13.30 -23.71
C SER A 524 -3.42 12.90 -25.06
N GLY A 525 -4.75 12.84 -25.09
CA GLY A 525 -5.51 12.48 -26.28
C GLY A 525 -5.45 11.00 -26.68
N ALA A 526 -5.00 10.10 -25.79
CA ALA A 526 -5.07 8.66 -26.05
C ALA A 526 -6.53 8.18 -26.11
N ASN A 527 -6.85 7.36 -27.10
CA ASN A 527 -8.17 6.70 -27.19
C ASN A 527 -8.14 5.40 -26.38
N VAL A 528 -9.14 5.18 -25.54
CA VAL A 528 -9.30 3.92 -24.79
C VAL A 528 -10.44 3.11 -25.38
N ILE A 529 -10.16 1.90 -25.82
CA ILE A 529 -11.14 0.96 -26.39
C ILE A 529 -11.23 -0.27 -25.50
N TYR A 530 -12.43 -0.49 -24.96
CA TYR A 530 -12.74 -1.67 -24.14
C TYR A 530 -13.17 -2.84 -25.01
N VAL A 531 -12.42 -3.94 -24.94
CA VAL A 531 -12.64 -5.15 -25.72
C VAL A 531 -13.07 -6.29 -24.79
N THR A 532 -14.24 -6.86 -25.07
CA THR A 532 -14.84 -7.99 -24.37
C THR A 532 -15.22 -9.04 -25.40
N ASN A 533 -15.48 -10.28 -24.98
CA ASN A 533 -15.84 -11.33 -25.92
C ASN A 533 -17.13 -11.01 -26.73
N SER A 534 -18.06 -10.28 -26.12
CA SER A 534 -19.35 -9.93 -26.73
C SER A 534 -19.26 -8.79 -27.74
N ASN A 535 -18.30 -7.88 -27.58
CA ASN A 535 -18.17 -6.70 -28.45
C ASN A 535 -16.96 -6.74 -29.39
N LYS A 536 -16.08 -7.75 -29.29
CA LYS A 536 -14.86 -7.88 -30.11
C LYS A 536 -15.11 -7.71 -31.61
N ASP A 537 -16.29 -8.09 -32.09
CA ASP A 537 -16.66 -8.03 -33.52
C ASP A 537 -17.48 -6.79 -33.90
N SER A 538 -17.85 -5.95 -32.93
CA SER A 538 -18.71 -4.77 -33.14
C SER A 538 -18.07 -3.43 -32.76
N ILE A 539 -16.95 -3.43 -32.04
CA ILE A 539 -16.18 -2.19 -31.76
C ILE A 539 -15.76 -1.50 -33.06
N THR A 540 -15.57 -0.18 -33.02
CA THR A 540 -15.19 0.61 -34.21
C THR A 540 -13.99 1.50 -33.95
N TYR A 541 -13.13 1.62 -34.96
CA TYR A 541 -12.02 2.57 -34.98
C TYR A 541 -11.54 2.77 -36.43
N GLY A 542 -11.15 4.00 -36.81
CA GLY A 542 -10.57 4.26 -38.13
C GLY A 542 -11.48 3.86 -39.31
N GLY A 543 -12.81 3.93 -39.12
CA GLY A 543 -13.79 3.49 -40.12
C GLY A 543 -13.93 1.97 -40.28
N GLN A 544 -13.27 1.17 -39.43
CA GLN A 544 -13.37 -0.28 -39.40
C GLN A 544 -14.27 -0.74 -38.25
N THR A 545 -14.92 -1.88 -38.43
CA THR A 545 -15.74 -2.55 -37.41
C THR A 545 -15.18 -3.95 -37.12
N GLY A 546 -15.08 -4.28 -35.83
CA GLY A 546 -14.50 -5.52 -35.33
C GLY A 546 -12.98 -5.46 -35.15
N LEU A 547 -12.48 -6.10 -34.10
CA LEU A 547 -11.09 -6.08 -33.66
C LEU A 547 -10.14 -6.53 -34.77
N TYR A 548 -10.49 -7.60 -35.48
CA TYR A 548 -9.70 -8.10 -36.61
C TYR A 548 -9.50 -7.03 -37.68
N ASN A 549 -10.57 -6.38 -38.14
CA ASN A 549 -10.48 -5.35 -39.18
C ASN A 549 -9.77 -4.09 -38.67
N ILE A 550 -10.00 -3.69 -37.42
CA ILE A 550 -9.30 -2.54 -36.81
C ILE A 550 -7.79 -2.79 -36.80
N PHE A 551 -7.35 -3.97 -36.37
CA PHE A 551 -5.93 -4.33 -36.37
C PHE A 551 -5.40 -4.34 -37.81
N TYR A 552 -6.14 -4.99 -38.72
CA TYR A 552 -5.69 -5.22 -40.09
C TYR A 552 -5.57 -3.94 -40.93
N SER A 553 -6.57 -3.04 -40.86
CA SER A 553 -6.68 -1.88 -41.75
C SER A 553 -6.96 -0.56 -41.04
N GLY A 554 -7.28 -0.56 -39.74
CA GLY A 554 -7.64 0.63 -38.97
C GLY A 554 -6.48 1.56 -38.62
N LYS A 555 -5.22 1.09 -38.77
CA LYS A 555 -3.98 1.84 -38.49
C LYS A 555 -4.02 2.63 -37.18
N PRO A 556 -4.19 1.97 -36.02
CA PRO A 556 -4.45 2.67 -34.77
C PRO A 556 -3.27 3.56 -34.33
N LYS A 557 -3.60 4.76 -33.85
CA LYS A 557 -2.62 5.74 -33.34
C LYS A 557 -3.01 6.31 -31.99
N ASN A 558 -2.09 6.26 -31.03
CA ASN A 558 -2.32 6.73 -29.65
C ASN A 558 -3.58 6.08 -29.05
N VAL A 559 -3.60 4.74 -29.03
CA VAL A 559 -4.76 3.93 -28.63
C VAL A 559 -4.36 2.88 -27.61
N VAL A 560 -5.20 2.69 -26.59
CA VAL A 560 -5.14 1.55 -25.68
C VAL A 560 -6.31 0.62 -25.97
N PHE A 561 -6.01 -0.64 -26.23
CA PHE A 561 -7.00 -1.73 -26.27
C PHE A 561 -6.97 -2.45 -24.92
N ARG A 562 -8.02 -2.24 -24.11
CA ARG A 562 -8.21 -2.87 -22.80
C ARG A 562 -8.98 -4.17 -22.95
N ILE A 563 -8.29 -5.29 -22.81
CA ILE A 563 -8.85 -6.64 -22.91
C ILE A 563 -9.46 -7.02 -21.56
N ILE A 564 -10.77 -7.28 -21.55
CA ILE A 564 -11.54 -7.64 -20.36
C ILE A 564 -12.09 -9.05 -20.49
N GLY A 565 -11.66 -9.93 -19.57
CA GLY A 565 -12.03 -11.33 -19.54
C GLY A 565 -11.43 -12.13 -20.71
N GLY A 566 -11.93 -13.36 -20.88
CA GLY A 566 -11.49 -14.23 -21.97
C GLY A 566 -12.11 -13.86 -23.31
N ILE A 567 -11.27 -13.71 -24.33
CA ILE A 567 -11.65 -13.36 -25.70
C ILE A 567 -11.46 -14.59 -26.60
N ASP A 568 -12.55 -15.08 -27.17
CA ASP A 568 -12.50 -16.09 -28.22
C ASP A 568 -11.97 -15.49 -29.51
N VAL A 569 -11.52 -16.34 -30.44
CA VAL A 569 -10.97 -15.92 -31.74
C VAL A 569 -11.90 -14.87 -32.41
N PRO A 570 -11.41 -13.64 -32.67
CA PRO A 570 -12.22 -12.60 -33.32
C PRO A 570 -12.65 -13.00 -34.72
N SER A 571 -13.87 -12.60 -35.09
CA SER A 571 -14.43 -12.88 -36.41
C SER A 571 -13.58 -12.21 -37.50
N GLY A 572 -13.23 -12.98 -38.53
CA GLY A 572 -12.36 -12.54 -39.63
C GLY A 572 -10.95 -13.13 -39.58
N ALA A 573 -10.49 -13.59 -38.41
CA ALA A 573 -9.29 -14.40 -38.34
C ALA A 573 -9.47 -15.72 -39.13
N LYS A 574 -8.39 -16.22 -39.74
CA LYS A 574 -8.44 -17.50 -40.44
C LYS A 574 -8.68 -18.62 -39.44
N ALA A 575 -9.61 -19.53 -39.72
CA ALA A 575 -9.92 -20.64 -38.82
C ALA A 575 -8.75 -21.63 -38.74
N ASN A 576 -8.50 -22.19 -37.56
CA ASN A 576 -7.64 -23.36 -37.42
C ASN A 576 -8.40 -24.61 -37.91
N ASP A 577 -8.33 -24.90 -39.21
CA ASP A 577 -9.05 -26.00 -39.86
C ASP A 577 -8.15 -26.91 -40.70
N GLY A 578 -6.82 -26.78 -40.52
CA GLY A 578 -5.82 -27.58 -41.19
C GLY A 578 -5.57 -27.25 -42.67
N LYS A 579 -6.13 -26.14 -43.21
CA LYS A 579 -5.99 -25.76 -44.63
C LYS A 579 -4.85 -24.78 -44.93
N GLN A 580 -4.19 -24.23 -43.92
CA GLN A 580 -3.05 -23.34 -44.07
C GLN A 580 -1.99 -23.63 -43.01
N ASN A 581 -0.71 -23.49 -43.41
CA ASN A 581 0.42 -23.67 -42.50
C ASN A 581 0.56 -22.49 -41.52
N ASP A 582 0.33 -21.26 -42.00
CA ASP A 582 0.57 -20.01 -41.25
C ASP A 582 -0.68 -19.13 -41.21
N GLY A 583 -0.83 -18.38 -40.12
CA GLY A 583 -1.85 -17.37 -39.90
C GLY A 583 -3.17 -17.88 -39.35
N SER A 584 -3.24 -19.15 -38.92
CA SER A 584 -4.42 -19.69 -38.22
C SER A 584 -4.64 -18.94 -36.91
N SER A 585 -5.86 -18.45 -36.70
CA SER A 585 -6.24 -17.66 -35.53
C SER A 585 -5.31 -16.47 -35.23
N MET A 586 -4.76 -15.82 -36.27
CA MET A 586 -3.88 -14.67 -36.11
C MET A 586 -4.60 -13.35 -36.42
N LEU A 587 -4.38 -12.34 -35.56
CA LEU A 587 -4.69 -10.94 -35.84
C LEU A 587 -3.42 -10.20 -36.28
N TYR A 588 -3.57 -9.16 -37.10
CA TYR A 588 -2.41 -8.42 -37.63
C TYR A 588 -2.58 -6.93 -37.35
N LEU A 589 -1.92 -6.38 -36.33
CA LEU A 589 -1.90 -4.95 -36.04
C LEU A 589 -0.92 -4.24 -36.97
N GLN A 590 -1.42 -3.57 -38.00
CA GLN A 590 -0.59 -3.03 -39.08
C GLN A 590 -0.44 -1.50 -39.04
N ASN A 591 0.80 -1.02 -39.21
CA ASN A 591 1.14 0.41 -39.29
C ASN A 591 0.61 1.21 -38.09
N ALA A 592 0.69 0.61 -36.90
CA ALA A 592 0.23 1.22 -35.68
C ALA A 592 1.32 2.13 -35.06
N GLU A 593 0.91 3.18 -34.37
CA GLU A 593 1.82 4.10 -33.69
C GLU A 593 1.34 4.38 -32.26
N ASN A 594 2.20 4.18 -31.26
CA ASN A 594 1.86 4.44 -29.85
C ASN A 594 0.60 3.67 -29.42
N VAL A 595 0.63 2.34 -29.56
CA VAL A 595 -0.50 1.47 -29.23
C VAL A 595 -0.16 0.57 -28.07
N THR A 596 -1.05 0.50 -27.07
CA THR A 596 -0.94 -0.47 -25.97
C THR A 596 -2.06 -1.50 -26.09
N ILE A 597 -1.72 -2.78 -26.00
CA ILE A 597 -2.67 -3.89 -25.80
C ILE A 597 -2.46 -4.36 -24.36
N GLU A 598 -3.44 -4.12 -23.48
CA GLU A 598 -3.34 -4.45 -22.07
C GLU A 598 -4.49 -5.33 -21.58
N GLY A 599 -4.16 -6.35 -20.80
CA GLY A 599 -5.14 -7.09 -20.02
C GLY A 599 -5.56 -6.35 -18.75
N ILE A 600 -6.83 -6.49 -18.38
CA ILE A 600 -7.39 -5.92 -17.14
C ILE A 600 -7.58 -7.02 -16.10
N GLY A 601 -7.00 -6.84 -14.91
CA GLY A 601 -7.03 -7.84 -13.84
C GLY A 601 -6.27 -9.12 -14.19
N TYR A 602 -6.70 -10.25 -13.62
CA TYR A 602 -5.99 -11.54 -13.71
C TYR A 602 -6.56 -12.51 -14.75
N ASP A 603 -7.64 -12.17 -15.45
CA ASP A 603 -8.47 -13.05 -16.28
C ASP A 603 -8.59 -12.59 -17.74
N ALA A 604 -7.67 -11.73 -18.20
CA ALA A 604 -7.57 -11.30 -19.59
C ALA A 604 -6.89 -12.39 -20.45
N ASP A 605 -7.70 -13.32 -20.96
CA ASP A 605 -7.24 -14.47 -21.74
C ASP A 605 -7.45 -14.25 -23.24
N LEU A 606 -6.42 -14.52 -24.05
CA LEU A 606 -6.58 -14.71 -25.49
C LEU A 606 -6.69 -16.21 -25.78
N LYS A 607 -7.91 -16.67 -26.05
CA LYS A 607 -8.21 -18.11 -26.12
C LYS A 607 -8.00 -18.64 -27.55
N GLN A 608 -6.88 -19.33 -27.76
CA GLN A 608 -6.56 -20.01 -29.02
C GLN A 608 -6.26 -19.09 -30.21
N TRP A 609 -5.79 -17.87 -29.93
CA TRP A 609 -5.37 -16.93 -30.96
C TRP A 609 -4.21 -16.07 -30.48
N GLY A 610 -3.44 -15.59 -31.45
CA GLY A 610 -2.33 -14.69 -31.23
C GLY A 610 -2.38 -13.52 -32.20
N PHE A 611 -1.36 -12.67 -32.17
CA PHE A 611 -1.32 -11.50 -33.02
C PHE A 611 0.09 -11.08 -33.42
N GLU A 612 0.16 -10.39 -34.56
CA GLU A 612 1.39 -9.87 -35.15
C GLU A 612 1.34 -8.35 -35.27
N MET A 613 2.36 -7.66 -34.77
CA MET A 613 2.53 -6.21 -34.92
C MET A 613 3.46 -5.92 -36.08
N LYS A 614 2.90 -5.38 -37.17
CA LYS A 614 3.58 -5.28 -38.46
C LYS A 614 3.78 -3.84 -38.91
N ARG A 615 5.05 -3.46 -39.14
CA ARG A 615 5.46 -2.09 -39.53
C ARG A 615 4.96 -1.05 -38.54
N SER A 616 4.96 -1.39 -37.26
CA SER A 616 4.40 -0.56 -36.20
C SER A 616 5.51 0.12 -35.38
N LYS A 617 5.21 1.24 -34.74
CA LYS A 617 6.16 2.00 -33.92
C LYS A 617 5.62 2.23 -32.52
N GLY A 618 6.42 1.99 -31.49
CA GLY A 618 6.06 2.34 -30.11
C GLY A 618 4.89 1.52 -29.60
N CYS A 619 4.89 0.19 -29.77
CA CYS A 619 3.80 -0.65 -29.28
C CYS A 619 4.17 -1.38 -27.99
N GLU A 620 3.19 -1.50 -27.11
CA GLU A 620 3.30 -2.12 -25.79
C GLU A 620 2.26 -3.25 -25.67
N VAL A 621 2.68 -4.38 -25.10
CA VAL A 621 1.81 -5.54 -24.84
C VAL A 621 2.03 -6.00 -23.42
N ARG A 622 0.96 -5.97 -22.60
CA ARG A 622 1.09 -6.29 -21.18
C ARG A 622 -0.11 -6.96 -20.53
N ASN A 623 0.18 -7.68 -19.45
CA ASN A 623 -0.82 -8.25 -18.55
C ASN A 623 -1.79 -9.24 -19.21
N LEU A 624 -1.36 -9.95 -20.26
CA LEU A 624 -2.19 -10.92 -20.97
C LEU A 624 -1.82 -12.36 -20.62
N TRP A 625 -2.81 -13.26 -20.75
CA TRP A 625 -2.55 -14.68 -20.92
C TRP A 625 -2.79 -15.12 -22.35
N LEU A 626 -1.86 -15.90 -22.88
CA LEU A 626 -1.93 -16.49 -24.21
C LEU A 626 -1.61 -17.97 -24.10
N GLY A 627 -2.50 -18.82 -24.61
CA GLY A 627 -2.28 -20.26 -24.64
C GLY A 627 -3.14 -20.93 -25.71
N ASN A 628 -2.73 -22.13 -26.12
CA ASN A 628 -3.38 -22.90 -27.19
C ASN A 628 -3.50 -22.16 -28.54
N TYR A 629 -2.69 -21.11 -28.77
CA TYR A 629 -2.62 -20.46 -30.07
C TYR A 629 -2.01 -21.46 -31.09
N PRO A 630 -2.59 -21.58 -32.30
CA PRO A 630 -2.16 -22.58 -33.27
C PRO A 630 -0.95 -22.18 -34.12
N ASP A 631 -0.53 -20.92 -34.02
CA ASP A 631 0.61 -20.36 -34.76
C ASP A 631 1.51 -19.56 -33.80
N ASP A 632 1.67 -18.25 -33.99
CA ASP A 632 2.42 -17.41 -33.05
C ASP A 632 1.53 -16.90 -31.90
N GLY A 633 2.07 -16.73 -30.70
CA GLY A 633 1.40 -16.07 -29.58
C GLY A 633 1.43 -14.55 -29.76
N VAL A 634 2.63 -13.97 -29.64
CA VAL A 634 2.92 -12.57 -29.95
C VAL A 634 4.00 -12.51 -31.01
N SER A 635 3.77 -11.81 -32.10
CA SER A 635 4.74 -11.70 -33.19
C SER A 635 4.94 -10.23 -33.56
N MET A 636 6.12 -9.89 -34.08
CA MET A 636 6.39 -8.58 -34.65
C MET A 636 7.20 -8.70 -35.93
N SER A 637 6.81 -7.91 -36.93
CA SER A 637 7.39 -8.00 -38.26
C SER A 637 7.44 -6.65 -38.98
N GLY A 638 8.07 -6.67 -40.14
CA GLY A 638 8.23 -5.53 -41.03
C GLY A 638 8.74 -5.98 -42.39
N SER A 639 9.50 -5.13 -43.04
CA SER A 639 10.26 -5.44 -44.24
C SER A 639 11.60 -4.68 -44.22
N SER A 640 12.44 -4.89 -45.23
CA SER A 640 13.71 -4.15 -45.41
C SER A 640 13.52 -2.63 -45.38
N ASP A 641 12.40 -2.15 -45.92
CA ASP A 641 12.15 -0.72 -46.13
C ASP A 641 11.22 -0.13 -45.08
N SER A 642 10.63 -0.96 -44.22
CA SER A 642 9.66 -0.55 -43.21
C SER A 642 9.71 -1.53 -42.04
N LYS A 643 10.62 -1.27 -41.11
CA LYS A 643 10.77 -2.06 -39.89
C LYS A 643 9.72 -1.68 -38.87
N SER A 644 9.45 -2.62 -37.96
CA SER A 644 8.81 -2.29 -36.69
C SER A 644 9.85 -1.72 -35.72
N LEU A 645 9.48 -0.75 -34.88
CA LEU A 645 10.41 -0.02 -34.02
C LEU A 645 9.84 0.19 -32.60
N HIS A 646 10.67 0.12 -31.57
CA HIS A 646 10.29 0.42 -30.18
C HIS A 646 9.13 -0.44 -29.68
N MET A 647 9.39 -1.73 -29.47
CA MET A 647 8.40 -2.71 -29.01
C MET A 647 8.67 -3.14 -27.57
N TRP A 648 7.66 -3.09 -26.72
CA TRP A 648 7.79 -3.52 -25.32
C TRP A 648 6.75 -4.59 -24.97
N ILE A 649 7.21 -5.81 -24.74
CA ILE A 649 6.37 -6.96 -24.41
C ILE A 649 6.68 -7.34 -22.97
N HIS A 650 5.74 -7.15 -22.05
CA HIS A 650 6.06 -7.36 -20.63
C HIS A 650 4.90 -7.81 -19.75
N ASN A 651 5.22 -8.50 -18.66
CA ASN A 651 4.22 -8.98 -17.69
C ASN A 651 3.10 -9.80 -18.35
N ASN A 652 3.43 -10.63 -19.34
CA ASN A 652 2.49 -11.57 -19.94
C ASN A 652 2.81 -13.00 -19.49
N THR A 653 1.78 -13.83 -19.40
CA THR A 653 1.95 -15.29 -19.26
C THR A 653 1.64 -15.92 -20.59
N ILE A 654 2.66 -16.48 -21.23
CA ILE A 654 2.58 -17.12 -22.54
C ILE A 654 2.86 -18.60 -22.31
N GLU A 655 1.83 -19.40 -22.47
CA GLU A 655 1.89 -20.84 -22.33
C GLU A 655 2.12 -21.52 -23.67
N LYS A 656 2.24 -22.84 -23.61
CA LYS A 656 2.29 -23.74 -24.76
C LYS A 656 1.16 -23.45 -25.76
N GLY A 657 1.53 -23.36 -27.05
CA GLY A 657 0.57 -23.29 -28.15
C GLY A 657 -0.06 -24.67 -28.44
N TYR A 658 -1.02 -24.71 -29.35
CA TYR A 658 -1.65 -25.97 -29.74
C TYR A 658 -2.22 -25.90 -31.15
N ASN A 659 -1.78 -26.81 -32.02
CA ASN A 659 -2.34 -26.98 -33.35
C ASN A 659 -2.76 -28.44 -33.58
N ALA A 660 -4.08 -28.69 -33.50
CA ALA A 660 -4.67 -30.02 -33.68
C ALA A 660 -4.41 -30.66 -35.06
N TYR A 661 -3.98 -29.87 -36.06
CA TYR A 661 -3.79 -30.32 -37.44
C TYR A 661 -2.31 -30.46 -37.81
N ALA A 662 -1.39 -30.23 -36.89
CA ALA A 662 0.04 -30.40 -37.13
C ALA A 662 0.35 -31.81 -37.67
N GLY A 663 1.08 -31.87 -38.78
CA GLY A 663 1.47 -33.12 -39.43
C GLY A 663 0.40 -33.71 -40.35
N ASN A 664 -0.68 -33.00 -40.66
CA ASN A 664 -1.72 -33.45 -41.59
C ASN A 664 -1.33 -33.37 -43.08
N GLY A 665 -0.10 -32.96 -43.40
CA GLY A 665 0.42 -32.77 -44.76
C GLY A 665 0.23 -31.37 -45.34
N THR A 666 -0.51 -30.49 -44.67
CA THR A 666 -0.61 -29.05 -44.99
C THR A 666 -0.01 -28.18 -43.90
N VAL A 667 -0.21 -28.58 -42.63
CA VAL A 667 0.40 -27.95 -41.46
C VAL A 667 1.62 -28.76 -41.04
N ASP A 668 2.74 -28.08 -40.81
CA ASP A 668 3.99 -28.70 -40.39
C ASP A 668 3.83 -29.45 -39.05
N ALA A 669 4.46 -30.62 -38.94
CA ALA A 669 4.35 -31.49 -37.76
C ALA A 669 4.94 -30.85 -36.49
N ASP A 670 5.93 -29.99 -36.65
CA ASP A 670 6.60 -29.31 -35.54
C ASP A 670 5.83 -28.07 -35.03
N LYS A 671 4.62 -27.81 -35.56
CA LYS A 671 3.66 -26.82 -35.06
C LYS A 671 2.62 -27.37 -34.09
N ALA A 672 2.74 -28.64 -33.69
CA ALA A 672 1.80 -29.27 -32.74
C ALA A 672 1.57 -28.42 -31.47
N ASP A 673 2.62 -27.69 -31.07
CA ASP A 673 2.67 -26.85 -29.87
C ASP A 673 2.68 -25.33 -30.21
N GLY A 674 2.17 -24.94 -31.39
CA GLY A 674 2.33 -23.60 -31.98
C GLY A 674 3.67 -23.42 -32.72
N ASP A 675 3.91 -22.26 -33.32
CA ASP A 675 5.12 -21.97 -34.14
C ASP A 675 6.06 -20.90 -33.56
N GLY A 676 5.61 -20.15 -32.55
CA GLY A 676 6.44 -19.20 -31.82
C GLY A 676 5.66 -18.51 -30.69
N SER A 677 6.10 -18.61 -29.44
CA SER A 677 5.44 -17.89 -28.34
C SER A 677 5.62 -16.37 -28.46
N LEU A 678 6.84 -15.93 -28.79
CA LEU A 678 7.20 -14.53 -29.04
C LEU A 678 8.23 -14.38 -30.17
N ASP A 679 7.80 -14.04 -31.37
CA ASP A 679 8.70 -13.93 -32.53
C ASP A 679 9.02 -12.47 -32.89
N ILE A 680 10.31 -12.18 -33.15
CA ILE A 680 10.85 -10.85 -33.49
C ILE A 680 11.52 -10.91 -34.86
N LYS A 681 10.86 -10.39 -35.90
CA LYS A 681 11.36 -10.38 -37.28
C LYS A 681 11.40 -8.93 -37.78
N TRP A 682 12.42 -8.49 -38.52
CA TRP A 682 12.48 -7.13 -39.12
C TRP A 682 12.12 -5.99 -38.15
N THR A 683 12.57 -6.10 -36.90
CA THR A 683 12.18 -5.19 -35.81
C THR A 683 13.43 -4.72 -35.08
N GLU A 684 13.48 -3.44 -34.70
CA GLU A 684 14.57 -2.87 -33.91
C GLU A 684 14.06 -2.19 -32.65
N TYR A 685 14.93 -2.07 -31.64
CA TYR A 685 14.63 -1.46 -30.36
C TYR A 685 13.51 -2.21 -29.63
N VAL A 686 13.81 -3.41 -29.13
CA VAL A 686 12.81 -4.26 -28.47
C VAL A 686 13.22 -4.52 -27.02
N THR A 687 12.26 -4.50 -26.12
CA THR A 687 12.40 -4.97 -24.74
C THR A 687 11.36 -6.05 -24.50
N VAL A 688 11.81 -7.23 -24.09
CA VAL A 688 10.98 -8.32 -23.59
C VAL A 688 11.29 -8.48 -22.11
N SER A 689 10.33 -8.19 -21.22
CA SER A 689 10.62 -8.12 -19.79
C SER A 689 9.54 -8.65 -18.88
N TYR A 690 9.89 -9.27 -17.75
CA TYR A 690 8.89 -9.75 -16.78
C TYR A 690 7.82 -10.69 -17.36
N ASN A 691 8.07 -11.38 -18.48
CA ASN A 691 7.13 -12.37 -19.00
C ASN A 691 7.39 -13.75 -18.39
N VAL A 692 6.35 -14.58 -18.32
CA VAL A 692 6.47 -16.02 -18.06
C VAL A 692 6.23 -16.75 -19.38
N PHE A 693 7.23 -17.51 -19.81
CA PHE A 693 7.10 -18.51 -20.86
C PHE A 693 7.02 -19.88 -20.20
N GLN A 694 5.89 -20.56 -20.36
CA GLN A 694 5.58 -21.78 -19.63
C GLN A 694 5.34 -22.92 -20.62
N ASP A 695 6.15 -23.97 -20.50
CA ASP A 695 6.01 -25.21 -21.30
C ASP A 695 6.08 -24.99 -22.84
N CYS A 696 6.59 -23.83 -23.27
CA CYS A 696 6.72 -23.48 -24.67
C CYS A 696 7.75 -24.36 -25.38
N HIS A 697 7.39 -24.96 -26.51
CA HIS A 697 8.33 -25.70 -27.34
C HIS A 697 9.26 -24.75 -28.12
N LYS A 698 8.67 -23.82 -28.89
CA LYS A 698 9.36 -22.77 -29.66
C LYS A 698 9.06 -21.43 -29.00
N THR A 699 9.93 -20.97 -28.11
CA THR A 699 9.63 -19.80 -27.28
C THR A 699 9.78 -18.49 -28.04
N SER A 700 10.99 -18.07 -28.39
CA SER A 700 11.22 -16.75 -28.98
C SER A 700 12.31 -16.75 -30.05
N LEU A 701 11.89 -16.63 -31.31
CA LEU A 701 12.82 -16.44 -32.41
C LEU A 701 13.11 -14.96 -32.63
N VAL A 702 14.39 -14.59 -32.55
CA VAL A 702 14.90 -13.31 -33.00
C VAL A 702 15.51 -13.48 -34.38
N GLY A 703 14.72 -13.14 -35.39
CA GLY A 703 15.05 -13.18 -36.80
C GLY A 703 14.11 -14.06 -37.61
N GLY A 704 14.27 -14.04 -38.93
CA GLY A 704 13.58 -14.95 -39.84
C GLY A 704 14.58 -15.54 -40.82
N GLY A 705 14.56 -15.03 -42.05
CA GLY A 705 15.58 -15.34 -43.06
C GLY A 705 16.92 -14.69 -42.76
N THR A 706 17.95 -15.15 -43.46
CA THR A 706 19.36 -14.73 -43.32
C THR A 706 19.64 -13.29 -43.78
N SER A 707 18.71 -12.67 -44.50
CA SER A 707 18.77 -11.26 -44.91
C SER A 707 17.98 -10.33 -43.99
N HIS A 708 17.27 -10.86 -42.98
CA HIS A 708 16.48 -10.05 -42.07
C HIS A 708 17.39 -9.27 -41.11
N MET A 709 17.17 -7.95 -41.01
CA MET A 709 17.91 -7.06 -40.13
C MET A 709 17.03 -6.64 -38.95
N GLN A 710 17.21 -7.32 -37.82
CA GLN A 710 16.60 -7.03 -36.52
C GLN A 710 17.74 -6.72 -35.55
N ASP A 711 17.62 -5.70 -34.71
CA ASP A 711 18.75 -5.30 -33.88
C ASP A 711 18.32 -4.53 -32.62
N TRP A 712 19.21 -4.51 -31.63
CA TRP A 712 19.02 -3.85 -30.34
C TRP A 712 17.84 -4.40 -29.55
N ILE A 713 18.05 -5.58 -28.95
CA ILE A 713 17.01 -6.31 -28.24
C ILE A 713 17.44 -6.57 -26.80
N THR A 714 16.52 -6.32 -25.87
CA THR A 714 16.71 -6.60 -24.45
C THR A 714 15.78 -7.72 -24.02
N TYR A 715 16.31 -8.71 -23.30
CA TYR A 715 15.52 -9.64 -22.49
C TYR A 715 15.90 -9.45 -21.03
N HIS A 716 14.95 -9.09 -20.16
CA HIS A 716 15.25 -9.04 -18.72
C HIS A 716 14.13 -9.47 -17.80
N HIS A 717 14.49 -10.09 -16.68
CA HIS A 717 13.53 -10.52 -15.66
C HIS A 717 12.41 -11.42 -16.22
N ASN A 718 12.64 -12.15 -17.31
CA ASN A 718 11.68 -13.14 -17.81
C ASN A 718 11.91 -14.49 -17.13
N TRP A 719 10.84 -15.24 -16.97
CA TRP A 719 10.88 -16.63 -16.55
C TRP A 719 10.69 -17.55 -17.76
N PHE A 720 11.73 -18.28 -18.13
CA PHE A 720 11.67 -19.37 -19.09
C PHE A 720 11.49 -20.68 -18.32
N ASN A 721 10.24 -21.03 -18.03
CA ASN A 721 9.86 -22.14 -17.18
C ASN A 721 9.53 -23.39 -17.99
N ASN A 722 10.36 -24.43 -17.87
CA ASN A 722 10.18 -25.73 -18.54
C ASN A 722 10.02 -25.61 -20.07
N THR A 723 10.63 -24.59 -20.67
CA THR A 723 10.59 -24.38 -22.12
C THR A 723 11.63 -25.26 -22.82
N GLU A 724 11.45 -25.50 -24.11
CA GLU A 724 12.33 -26.40 -24.84
C GLU A 724 13.43 -25.66 -25.61
N SER A 725 13.05 -24.83 -26.57
CA SER A 725 13.97 -24.21 -27.53
C SER A 725 13.63 -22.73 -27.80
N ARG A 726 14.58 -22.01 -28.39
CA ARG A 726 14.48 -20.59 -28.73
C ARG A 726 14.30 -19.70 -27.48
N ASN A 727 15.17 -19.77 -26.46
CA ASN A 727 15.02 -19.00 -25.21
C ASN A 727 16.03 -17.84 -25.00
N PRO A 728 16.02 -16.73 -25.75
CA PRO A 728 15.66 -16.62 -27.17
C PRO A 728 16.68 -17.34 -28.07
N ARG A 729 16.31 -17.59 -29.34
CA ARG A 729 17.28 -17.92 -30.40
C ARG A 729 17.48 -16.71 -31.32
N ALA A 730 18.71 -16.29 -31.54
CA ALA A 730 19.05 -15.07 -32.28
C ALA A 730 19.77 -15.31 -33.61
N ARG A 731 19.41 -14.50 -34.62
CA ARG A 731 20.11 -14.35 -35.90
C ARG A 731 20.33 -12.86 -36.18
N ASN A 732 21.53 -12.47 -36.64
CA ASN A 732 21.86 -11.10 -37.08
C ASN A 732 21.36 -9.99 -36.12
N ALA A 733 21.52 -10.16 -34.81
CA ALA A 733 21.02 -9.22 -33.81
C ALA A 733 22.01 -9.03 -32.67
N HIS A 734 22.02 -7.85 -32.06
CA HIS A 734 22.61 -7.57 -30.75
C HIS A 734 21.55 -7.75 -29.67
N ILE A 735 21.80 -8.68 -28.74
CA ILE A 735 20.91 -8.95 -27.63
C ILE A 735 21.63 -8.71 -26.32
N HIS A 736 21.03 -7.91 -25.45
CA HIS A 736 21.40 -7.86 -24.05
C HIS A 736 20.37 -8.63 -23.22
N SER A 737 20.78 -9.76 -22.69
CA SER A 737 19.95 -10.65 -21.87
C SER A 737 20.43 -10.58 -20.43
N TYR A 738 19.66 -10.00 -19.51
CA TYR A 738 20.10 -9.86 -18.11
C TYR A 738 19.03 -10.18 -17.07
N ASN A 739 19.46 -10.73 -15.93
CA ASN A 739 18.57 -11.07 -14.80
C ASN A 739 17.31 -11.89 -15.16
N ASN A 740 17.38 -12.75 -16.19
CA ASN A 740 16.32 -13.72 -16.49
C ASN A 740 16.50 -14.99 -15.65
N TYR A 741 15.41 -15.73 -15.48
CA TYR A 741 15.43 -17.06 -14.85
C TYR A 741 15.07 -18.14 -15.86
N PHE A 742 16.03 -19.01 -16.14
CA PHE A 742 15.92 -20.17 -16.99
C PHE A 742 15.82 -21.41 -16.10
N TYR A 743 14.69 -22.11 -16.13
CA TYR A 743 14.44 -23.26 -15.28
C TYR A 743 13.98 -24.47 -16.10
N ASN A 744 14.68 -25.59 -15.94
CA ASN A 744 14.36 -26.88 -16.58
C ASN A 744 14.24 -26.79 -18.10
N ASN A 745 15.12 -26.04 -18.78
CA ASN A 745 15.03 -25.89 -20.24
C ASN A 745 15.70 -27.06 -20.96
N LYS A 746 14.95 -27.69 -21.88
CA LYS A 746 15.28 -29.02 -22.42
C LYS A 746 16.38 -29.02 -23.48
N GLN A 747 16.44 -28.03 -24.36
CA GLN A 747 17.50 -27.94 -25.39
C GLN A 747 18.56 -26.92 -24.99
N TYR A 748 18.19 -25.64 -24.83
CA TYR A 748 19.12 -24.57 -24.46
C TYR A 748 18.41 -23.41 -23.77
N GLY A 749 19.19 -22.61 -23.04
CA GLY A 749 18.80 -21.28 -22.59
C GLY A 749 18.90 -20.31 -23.77
N ILE A 750 19.97 -19.54 -23.85
CA ILE A 750 20.18 -18.60 -24.96
C ILE A 750 20.79 -19.34 -26.15
N GLY A 751 20.21 -19.15 -27.34
CA GLY A 751 20.75 -19.62 -28.61
C GLY A 751 21.26 -18.47 -29.48
N ALA A 752 22.53 -18.47 -29.86
CA ALA A 752 23.12 -17.49 -30.77
C ALA A 752 23.57 -18.16 -32.07
N SER A 753 22.92 -17.84 -33.18
CA SER A 753 23.27 -18.32 -34.51
C SER A 753 23.39 -17.15 -35.52
N TYR A 754 23.86 -17.45 -36.74
CA TYR A 754 23.90 -16.53 -37.88
C TYR A 754 24.36 -15.09 -37.55
N ASN A 755 25.61 -14.93 -37.13
CA ASN A 755 26.23 -13.64 -36.79
C ASN A 755 25.46 -12.82 -35.73
N SER A 756 24.70 -13.44 -34.83
CA SER A 756 24.18 -12.74 -33.65
C SER A 756 25.25 -12.52 -32.58
N LYS A 757 25.07 -11.49 -31.76
CA LYS A 757 25.95 -11.08 -30.67
C LYS A 757 25.10 -10.93 -29.42
N VAL A 758 25.34 -11.79 -28.42
CA VAL A 758 24.56 -11.78 -27.19
C VAL A 758 25.45 -11.46 -26.01
N PHE A 759 25.06 -10.46 -25.23
CA PHE A 759 25.59 -10.22 -23.91
C PHE A 759 24.64 -10.82 -22.87
N SER A 760 25.07 -11.90 -22.23
CA SER A 760 24.39 -12.55 -21.11
C SER A 760 24.95 -12.00 -19.79
N GLU A 761 24.11 -11.35 -18.99
CA GLU A 761 24.53 -10.64 -17.77
C GLU A 761 23.67 -11.03 -16.57
N ALA A 762 24.26 -11.70 -15.58
CA ALA A 762 23.61 -12.04 -14.31
C ALA A 762 22.25 -12.76 -14.41
N ASN A 763 22.09 -13.63 -15.41
CA ASN A 763 20.96 -14.55 -15.51
C ASN A 763 21.16 -15.76 -14.56
N TYR A 764 20.06 -16.35 -14.12
CA TYR A 764 20.06 -17.61 -13.39
C TYR A 764 19.64 -18.74 -14.31
N TYR A 765 20.52 -19.70 -14.54
CA TYR A 765 20.23 -20.95 -15.23
C TYR A 765 20.17 -22.09 -14.22
N GLN A 766 19.04 -22.79 -14.19
CA GLN A 766 18.81 -23.94 -13.33
C GLN A 766 18.33 -25.12 -14.14
N ASN A 767 19.05 -26.24 -14.05
CA ASN A 767 18.74 -27.48 -14.78
C ASN A 767 18.53 -27.24 -16.29
N THR A 768 19.27 -26.28 -16.85
CA THR A 768 19.23 -25.94 -18.26
C THR A 768 20.26 -26.78 -19.01
N TYR A 769 19.84 -27.50 -20.05
CA TYR A 769 20.73 -28.45 -20.73
C TYR A 769 21.92 -27.79 -21.44
N LEU A 770 21.73 -26.67 -22.15
CA LEU A 770 22.81 -25.85 -22.71
C LEU A 770 22.49 -24.37 -22.45
N PRO A 771 22.92 -23.78 -21.32
CA PRO A 771 22.47 -22.44 -20.93
C PRO A 771 22.91 -21.36 -21.93
N LEU A 772 24.08 -21.54 -22.56
CA LEU A 772 24.62 -20.68 -23.60
C LEU A 772 25.00 -21.55 -24.82
N ASP A 773 24.20 -21.52 -25.88
CA ASP A 773 24.46 -22.29 -27.10
C ASP A 773 24.76 -21.36 -28.29
N ALA A 774 26.00 -21.41 -28.77
CA ALA A 774 26.52 -20.48 -29.79
C ALA A 774 27.11 -21.24 -30.98
N VAL A 775 26.26 -21.95 -31.72
CA VAL A 775 26.62 -22.74 -32.90
C VAL A 775 25.79 -22.34 -34.11
N ASN A 776 26.16 -22.83 -35.29
CA ASN A 776 25.26 -22.77 -36.44
C ASN A 776 24.08 -23.74 -36.18
N MET A 777 22.86 -23.23 -36.14
CA MET A 777 21.67 -24.00 -35.77
C MET A 777 20.79 -24.28 -37.00
N GLY A 778 20.40 -25.53 -37.23
CA GLY A 778 19.61 -25.91 -38.41
C GLY A 778 20.35 -25.57 -39.72
N SER A 779 19.69 -24.83 -40.62
CA SER A 779 20.24 -24.42 -41.92
C SER A 779 21.06 -23.12 -41.90
N ASP A 780 21.37 -22.57 -40.73
CA ASP A 780 22.14 -21.32 -40.62
C ASP A 780 23.59 -21.51 -41.11
N ALA A 781 24.10 -20.59 -41.94
CA ALA A 781 25.44 -20.70 -42.52
C ALA A 781 26.57 -20.40 -41.52
N TYR A 782 26.30 -19.55 -40.52
CA TYR A 782 27.27 -19.09 -39.52
C TYR A 782 26.79 -19.35 -38.09
N SER A 783 27.70 -19.40 -37.12
CA SER A 783 27.33 -19.38 -35.69
C SER A 783 27.02 -17.96 -35.22
N GLY A 784 26.57 -17.81 -33.98
CA GLY A 784 26.60 -16.54 -33.26
C GLY A 784 27.77 -16.47 -32.27
N THR A 785 27.77 -15.46 -31.42
CA THR A 785 28.76 -15.26 -30.36
C THR A 785 28.09 -14.77 -29.07
N ILE A 786 28.52 -15.27 -27.91
CA ILE A 786 27.95 -14.92 -26.61
C ILE A 786 29.03 -14.49 -25.62
N LYS A 787 28.96 -13.28 -25.10
CA LYS A 787 29.72 -12.86 -23.91
C LYS A 787 28.85 -13.09 -22.68
N SER A 788 29.40 -13.71 -21.64
CA SER A 788 28.70 -13.95 -20.36
C SER A 788 29.44 -13.28 -19.20
N TYR A 789 28.71 -12.62 -18.31
CA TYR A 789 29.23 -12.02 -17.08
C TYR A 789 28.24 -12.16 -15.92
N GLY A 790 28.71 -12.66 -14.77
CA GLY A 790 27.89 -12.73 -13.55
C GLY A 790 26.73 -13.73 -13.58
N ASP A 791 26.57 -14.50 -14.67
CA ASP A 791 25.57 -15.56 -14.77
C ASP A 791 25.83 -16.67 -13.75
N LYS A 792 24.75 -17.31 -13.27
CA LYS A 792 24.80 -18.47 -12.38
C LYS A 792 24.29 -19.71 -13.12
N PHE A 793 25.08 -20.78 -13.06
CA PHE A 793 24.77 -22.06 -13.70
C PHE A 793 24.63 -23.14 -12.62
N ASP A 794 23.40 -23.56 -12.35
CA ASP A 794 23.04 -24.52 -11.32
C ASP A 794 22.45 -25.77 -11.96
N GLY A 795 23.05 -26.95 -11.75
CA GLY A 795 22.62 -28.19 -12.40
C GLY A 795 22.65 -28.15 -13.94
N CYS A 796 23.42 -27.25 -14.56
CA CYS A 796 23.48 -27.06 -16.01
C CYS A 796 24.57 -27.91 -16.68
N ASN A 797 24.40 -28.22 -17.97
CA ASN A 797 25.46 -28.78 -18.81
C ASN A 797 26.01 -27.68 -19.74
N MET A 798 27.29 -27.35 -19.65
CA MET A 798 27.86 -26.22 -20.39
C MET A 798 28.28 -26.56 -21.83
N GLY A 799 28.25 -27.84 -22.23
CA GLY A 799 28.77 -28.31 -23.51
C GLY A 799 30.28 -28.06 -23.71
N SER A 800 30.80 -28.40 -24.89
CA SER A 800 32.21 -28.14 -25.28
C SER A 800 32.30 -27.59 -26.70
N GLY A 801 33.24 -26.68 -26.97
CA GLY A 801 33.51 -26.16 -28.32
C GLY A 801 32.54 -25.07 -28.83
N LEU A 802 31.96 -24.30 -27.92
CA LEU A 802 30.95 -23.26 -28.20
C LEU A 802 31.60 -21.87 -28.34
N ALA A 803 31.04 -21.00 -29.20
CA ALA A 803 31.51 -19.61 -29.35
C ALA A 803 30.92 -18.69 -28.27
N TYR A 804 31.25 -18.97 -27.01
CA TYR A 804 31.01 -18.06 -25.90
C TYR A 804 32.25 -17.83 -25.06
N GLN A 805 32.29 -16.72 -24.32
CA GLN A 805 33.31 -16.42 -23.34
C GLN A 805 32.66 -15.90 -22.06
N ILE A 806 32.97 -16.55 -20.94
CA ILE A 806 32.63 -16.06 -19.60
C ILE A 806 33.77 -15.14 -19.14
N VAL A 807 33.46 -13.90 -18.81
CA VAL A 807 34.44 -12.90 -18.36
C VAL A 807 34.35 -12.66 -16.85
N ASN A 808 35.45 -12.19 -16.24
CA ASN A 808 35.52 -11.95 -14.80
C ASN A 808 35.05 -10.55 -14.39
N SER A 809 35.07 -9.59 -15.32
CA SER A 809 34.55 -8.23 -15.11
C SER A 809 33.57 -7.85 -16.22
N ARG A 810 32.52 -7.10 -15.87
CA ARG A 810 31.53 -6.57 -16.82
C ARG A 810 32.20 -5.81 -17.96
N THR A 811 33.21 -5.01 -17.63
CA THR A 811 33.89 -4.09 -18.54
C THR A 811 34.98 -4.76 -19.39
N ASP A 812 35.26 -6.05 -19.17
CA ASP A 812 36.24 -6.77 -19.98
C ASP A 812 35.75 -6.89 -21.42
N LYS A 813 36.65 -6.69 -22.38
CA LYS A 813 36.36 -7.04 -23.78
C LYS A 813 36.47 -8.55 -23.96
N ALA A 814 35.54 -9.12 -24.72
CA ALA A 814 35.58 -10.51 -25.17
C ALA A 814 36.09 -10.60 -26.61
N TYR A 815 36.92 -11.58 -26.89
CA TYR A 815 37.55 -11.80 -28.21
C TYR A 815 37.08 -13.15 -28.77
N ILE A 816 35.82 -13.21 -29.18
CA ILE A 816 35.14 -14.44 -29.58
C ILE A 816 35.03 -14.46 -31.11
N ASN A 817 35.66 -15.46 -31.73
CA ASN A 817 35.53 -15.68 -33.18
C ASN A 817 34.26 -16.48 -33.50
N ASN A 818 33.73 -16.29 -34.71
CA ASN A 818 32.70 -17.19 -35.24
C ASN A 818 33.27 -18.60 -35.41
N LEU A 819 32.49 -19.64 -35.09
CA LEU A 819 32.91 -21.03 -35.29
C LEU A 819 32.98 -21.41 -36.78
N LYS A 820 32.33 -20.63 -37.65
CA LYS A 820 32.34 -20.84 -39.11
C LYS A 820 33.15 -19.73 -39.78
N SER A 821 34.11 -20.14 -40.61
CA SER A 821 34.93 -19.22 -41.40
C SER A 821 34.05 -18.31 -42.27
N GLY A 822 34.35 -17.01 -42.27
CA GLY A 822 33.58 -15.99 -42.99
C GLY A 822 32.45 -15.33 -42.18
N GLY A 823 32.13 -15.84 -40.98
CA GLY A 823 31.22 -15.21 -40.04
C GLY A 823 31.90 -14.16 -39.16
N ASP A 824 31.11 -13.26 -38.58
CA ASP A 824 31.60 -12.17 -37.73
C ASP A 824 31.84 -12.63 -36.29
N GLY A 825 32.87 -12.08 -35.65
CA GLY A 825 33.12 -12.24 -34.22
C GLY A 825 32.28 -11.31 -33.34
N TYR A 826 32.46 -11.44 -32.02
CA TYR A 826 31.81 -10.57 -31.03
C TYR A 826 32.40 -9.16 -31.09
N ASP A 827 31.55 -8.15 -31.19
CA ASP A 827 31.97 -6.76 -31.47
C ASP A 827 32.07 -5.87 -30.22
N ASN A 828 31.77 -6.42 -29.03
CA ASN A 828 31.81 -5.72 -27.74
C ASN A 828 30.85 -4.52 -27.63
N PHE A 829 29.69 -4.59 -28.31
CA PHE A 829 28.65 -3.55 -28.22
C PHE A 829 28.25 -3.20 -26.78
N ASP A 830 28.31 -4.15 -25.85
CA ASP A 830 27.95 -3.97 -24.43
C ASP A 830 28.90 -3.07 -23.64
N THR A 831 30.12 -2.86 -24.14
CA THR A 831 31.13 -1.96 -23.55
C THR A 831 31.17 -0.59 -24.23
N ASP A 832 30.42 -0.43 -25.32
CA ASP A 832 30.31 0.82 -26.06
C ASP A 832 29.04 1.57 -25.61
N SER A 833 29.22 2.66 -24.87
CA SER A 833 28.10 3.47 -24.36
C SER A 833 27.23 4.11 -25.43
N SER A 834 27.65 4.11 -26.70
CA SER A 834 26.83 4.54 -27.84
C SER A 834 25.96 3.43 -28.43
N LYS A 835 26.17 2.19 -28.01
CA LYS A 835 25.48 0.98 -28.48
C LYS A 835 24.67 0.26 -27.39
N ILE A 836 24.87 0.60 -26.12
CA ILE A 836 24.07 0.09 -25.00
C ILE A 836 23.33 1.23 -24.30
N TYR A 837 22.09 0.96 -23.89
CA TYR A 837 21.29 1.93 -23.15
C TYR A 837 21.89 2.17 -21.75
N GLY A 838 22.02 3.43 -21.35
CA GLY A 838 22.84 3.82 -20.19
C GLY A 838 22.17 3.68 -18.81
N SER A 839 20.87 3.38 -18.76
CA SER A 839 20.10 3.35 -17.51
C SER A 839 19.43 1.99 -17.30
N TYR A 840 20.06 1.14 -16.50
CA TYR A 840 19.50 -0.11 -15.98
C TYR A 840 20.25 -0.57 -14.73
N ASN A 841 19.59 -1.34 -13.87
CA ASN A 841 20.18 -1.86 -12.64
C ASN A 841 20.33 -3.38 -12.73
N VAL A 842 21.56 -3.87 -12.58
CA VAL A 842 21.84 -5.31 -12.59
C VAL A 842 21.82 -5.84 -11.16
N GLN A 843 21.04 -6.89 -10.95
CA GLN A 843 20.99 -7.65 -9.71
C GLN A 843 21.93 -8.85 -9.77
N SER A 844 22.24 -9.45 -8.62
CA SER A 844 22.80 -10.81 -8.61
C SER A 844 21.81 -11.81 -9.22
N ALA A 845 22.30 -12.86 -9.87
CA ALA A 845 21.44 -13.92 -10.43
C ALA A 845 20.45 -14.52 -9.41
N ASP A 846 20.86 -14.70 -8.14
CA ASP A 846 19.98 -15.19 -7.07
C ASP A 846 18.80 -14.25 -6.77
N ALA A 847 19.08 -12.94 -6.62
CA ALA A 847 18.05 -11.92 -6.45
C ALA A 847 17.12 -11.83 -7.67
N ALA A 848 17.69 -11.92 -8.87
CA ALA A 848 16.91 -11.95 -10.11
C ALA A 848 15.94 -13.12 -10.15
N LYS A 849 16.39 -14.35 -9.82
CA LYS A 849 15.51 -15.52 -9.70
C LYS A 849 14.36 -15.25 -8.73
N ALA A 850 14.65 -14.75 -7.54
CA ALA A 850 13.61 -14.45 -6.54
C ALA A 850 12.58 -13.44 -7.06
N GLU A 851 13.05 -12.36 -7.68
CA GLU A 851 12.19 -11.31 -8.24
C GLU A 851 11.32 -11.82 -9.40
N VAL A 852 11.93 -12.55 -10.33
CA VAL A 852 11.23 -13.15 -11.47
C VAL A 852 10.13 -14.09 -11.00
N THR A 853 10.41 -14.97 -10.03
CA THR A 853 9.38 -15.89 -9.49
C THR A 853 8.24 -15.16 -8.77
N ALA A 854 8.48 -13.95 -8.26
CA ALA A 854 7.47 -13.18 -7.54
C ALA A 854 6.56 -12.37 -8.49
N TYR A 855 7.14 -11.77 -9.55
CA TYR A 855 6.52 -10.68 -10.30
C TYR A 855 6.44 -10.87 -11.82
N ALA A 856 7.14 -11.84 -12.42
CA ALA A 856 6.99 -12.11 -13.84
C ALA A 856 5.63 -12.75 -14.16
N GLY A 857 5.14 -12.51 -15.37
CA GLY A 857 3.84 -12.97 -15.85
C GLY A 857 2.75 -11.93 -15.72
N ARG A 858 1.55 -12.29 -16.16
CA ARG A 858 0.35 -11.48 -15.89
C ARG A 858 0.11 -11.38 -14.39
N MET A 859 -0.62 -10.35 -14.00
CA MET A 859 -1.22 -10.22 -12.69
C MET A 859 -1.95 -11.52 -12.33
N GLN A 860 -1.66 -12.04 -11.14
CA GLN A 860 -2.33 -13.20 -10.58
C GLN A 860 -3.45 -12.76 -9.65
N ASN A 861 -4.42 -13.63 -9.38
CA ASN A 861 -5.41 -13.33 -8.34
C ASN A 861 -4.81 -13.50 -6.93
N LYS A 862 -3.93 -12.60 -6.51
CA LYS A 862 -3.30 -12.61 -5.19
C LYS A 862 -3.14 -11.19 -4.65
N ALA A 863 -2.94 -11.08 -3.34
CA ALA A 863 -2.66 -9.79 -2.72
C ALA A 863 -1.30 -9.26 -3.20
N TYR A 864 -1.32 -8.13 -3.90
CA TYR A 864 -0.12 -7.39 -4.27
C TYR A 864 -0.13 -6.05 -3.55
N ASN A 865 1.00 -5.72 -2.91
CA ASN A 865 1.20 -4.50 -2.14
C ASN A 865 -0.08 -4.09 -1.38
N ALA A 866 -0.46 -4.96 -0.43
CA ALA A 866 -1.78 -4.97 0.19
C ALA A 866 -2.21 -3.58 0.62
N GLY A 867 -3.38 -3.16 0.15
CA GLY A 867 -3.96 -1.87 0.51
C GLY A 867 -4.52 -1.89 1.93
N SER A 868 -4.60 -0.71 2.53
CA SER A 868 -5.26 -0.51 3.82
C SER A 868 -6.71 -0.07 3.61
N VAL A 869 -7.67 -0.78 4.21
CA VAL A 869 -9.09 -0.38 4.20
C VAL A 869 -9.32 0.65 5.29
N SER A 870 -10.13 1.68 5.02
CA SER A 870 -10.23 2.86 5.89
C SER A 870 -10.91 2.62 7.25
N GLN A 871 -11.57 1.47 7.47
CA GLN A 871 -12.02 0.99 8.80
C GLN A 871 -12.12 -0.56 8.84
N GLY A 872 -11.65 -1.16 9.94
CA GLY A 872 -12.23 -2.36 10.56
C GLY A 872 -12.08 -3.75 9.94
N GLY A 873 -11.55 -3.89 8.72
CA GLY A 873 -11.21 -5.19 8.15
C GLY A 873 -9.70 -5.35 8.05
N GLU A 874 -9.12 -6.34 8.73
CA GLU A 874 -7.90 -6.95 8.22
C GLU A 874 -8.14 -7.25 6.73
N PRO A 875 -7.25 -6.88 5.81
CA PRO A 875 -7.30 -7.42 4.47
C PRO A 875 -7.34 -8.94 4.63
N VAL A 876 -8.40 -9.59 4.16
CA VAL A 876 -8.32 -11.05 4.01
C VAL A 876 -7.24 -11.25 2.98
N VAL A 877 -6.07 -11.68 3.43
CA VAL A 877 -5.09 -12.33 2.58
C VAL A 877 -5.81 -13.58 2.08
N ILE A 878 -6.44 -13.46 0.92
CA ILE A 878 -6.76 -14.64 0.14
C ILE A 878 -5.40 -15.14 -0.33
N ASP A 879 -4.81 -16.00 0.49
CA ASP A 879 -3.79 -16.91 0.01
C ASP A 879 -4.40 -17.59 -1.22
N GLN A 880 -3.64 -17.65 -2.32
CA GLN A 880 -4.16 -18.36 -3.48
C GLN A 880 -4.60 -19.74 -3.00
N PRO A 881 -5.79 -20.21 -3.41
CA PRO A 881 -6.18 -21.53 -2.99
C PRO A 881 -5.12 -22.50 -3.48
N MET A 882 -4.54 -23.24 -2.54
CA MET A 882 -3.45 -24.15 -2.85
C MET A 882 -3.96 -25.17 -3.85
N LYS A 883 -3.14 -25.52 -4.84
CA LYS A 883 -3.50 -26.50 -5.87
C LYS A 883 -2.42 -27.55 -5.99
N SER A 884 -2.80 -28.68 -6.52
CA SER A 884 -1.94 -29.85 -6.74
C SER A 884 -2.51 -30.66 -7.90
N ALA A 885 -1.94 -31.85 -8.17
CA ALA A 885 -2.43 -32.72 -9.23
C ALA A 885 -3.82 -33.29 -8.92
N LEU A 886 -4.16 -33.50 -7.65
CA LEU A 886 -5.45 -34.05 -7.22
C LEU A 886 -6.44 -32.97 -6.75
N ILE A 887 -5.96 -31.80 -6.35
CA ILE A 887 -6.78 -30.70 -5.82
C ILE A 887 -6.70 -29.50 -6.76
N ALA A 888 -7.79 -29.21 -7.47
CA ALA A 888 -7.89 -28.05 -8.35
C ALA A 888 -7.87 -26.73 -7.57
N ARG A 889 -8.37 -26.78 -6.33
CA ARG A 889 -8.47 -25.61 -5.44
C ARG A 889 -8.62 -26.07 -3.97
N LEU A 890 -7.76 -25.62 -3.07
CA LEU A 890 -7.94 -25.72 -1.61
C LEU A 890 -8.09 -24.32 -1.03
N ASP A 891 -9.32 -23.97 -0.65
CA ASP A 891 -9.67 -22.65 -0.13
C ASP A 891 -9.74 -22.69 1.40
N VAL A 892 -8.66 -22.27 2.08
CA VAL A 892 -8.56 -22.26 3.53
C VAL A 892 -9.37 -21.10 4.11
N LYS A 893 -10.36 -21.42 4.95
CA LYS A 893 -11.30 -20.47 5.56
C LYS A 893 -10.90 -20.04 6.97
N ASP A 894 -9.90 -20.71 7.56
CA ASP A 894 -9.34 -20.34 8.85
C ASP A 894 -8.56 -19.03 8.77
N ALA A 895 -9.19 -17.92 9.20
CA ALA A 895 -8.56 -16.61 9.20
C ALA A 895 -7.44 -16.45 10.26
N SER A 896 -7.43 -17.28 11.30
CA SER A 896 -6.49 -17.14 12.43
C SER A 896 -5.22 -17.95 12.24
N TYR A 897 -5.35 -19.14 11.62
CA TYR A 897 -4.24 -20.08 11.46
C TYR A 897 -4.10 -20.63 10.03
N GLY A 898 -4.77 -20.02 9.05
CA GLY A 898 -4.74 -20.46 7.65
C GLY A 898 -3.37 -20.38 7.00
N ALA A 899 -2.52 -19.44 7.41
CA ALA A 899 -1.16 -19.26 6.88
C ALA A 899 -0.21 -20.42 7.20
N GLN A 900 -0.60 -21.34 8.10
CA GLN A 900 0.16 -22.55 8.41
C GLN A 900 -0.43 -23.81 7.76
N TRP A 901 -1.39 -23.65 6.84
CA TRP A 901 -1.87 -24.75 6.01
C TRP A 901 -1.00 -24.88 4.75
N SER A 902 -0.75 -26.10 4.29
CA SER A 902 -0.01 -26.37 3.05
C SER A 902 -0.47 -27.67 2.38
N ILE A 903 -0.21 -27.84 1.08
CA ILE A 903 -0.32 -29.15 0.40
C ILE A 903 1.10 -29.69 0.16
N ALA A 904 1.35 -30.93 0.54
CA ALA A 904 2.53 -31.68 0.13
C ALA A 904 2.13 -32.74 -0.90
N GLU A 905 2.80 -32.75 -2.06
CA GLU A 905 2.52 -33.70 -3.17
C GLU A 905 2.92 -35.14 -2.85
N SER A 906 3.64 -35.34 -1.74
CA SER A 906 3.95 -36.65 -1.16
C SER A 906 4.21 -36.49 0.34
N PHE A 907 4.12 -37.60 1.08
CA PHE A 907 4.40 -37.62 2.51
C PHE A 907 4.86 -39.02 2.95
N GLY A 908 5.53 -39.09 4.11
CA GLY A 908 6.04 -40.31 4.71
C GLY A 908 6.21 -40.20 6.23
N VAL A 909 6.68 -41.30 6.83
CA VAL A 909 7.00 -41.33 8.27
C VAL A 909 8.15 -40.35 8.55
N GLY A 910 7.96 -39.49 9.55
CA GLY A 910 8.89 -38.42 9.92
C GLY A 910 8.52 -37.03 9.36
N ASP A 911 7.59 -36.95 8.41
CA ASP A 911 7.12 -35.67 7.88
C ASP A 911 6.16 -34.98 8.86
N LYS A 912 6.08 -33.64 8.77
CA LYS A 912 5.22 -32.85 9.65
C LYS A 912 3.75 -33.19 9.45
N ALA A 913 3.04 -33.44 10.55
CA ALA A 913 1.59 -33.65 10.52
C ALA A 913 0.79 -32.33 10.53
N PHE A 914 1.39 -31.25 11.07
CA PHE A 914 0.79 -29.92 11.19
C PHE A 914 1.79 -28.81 10.89
N GLY A 915 1.35 -27.71 10.29
CA GLY A 915 2.26 -26.64 9.86
C GLY A 915 2.69 -25.67 10.96
N ASP A 916 2.01 -25.66 12.10
CA ASP A 916 2.30 -24.79 13.26
C ASP A 916 2.89 -25.58 14.46
N ARG A 917 3.32 -26.82 14.25
CA ARG A 917 3.94 -27.70 15.27
C ARG A 917 5.09 -28.49 14.67
N GLU A 918 5.92 -29.03 15.55
CA GLU A 918 6.99 -29.98 15.20
C GLU A 918 6.53 -31.44 15.37
N HIS A 919 5.21 -31.70 15.30
CA HIS A 919 4.66 -33.06 15.38
C HIS A 919 4.77 -33.75 14.02
N VAL A 920 5.15 -35.03 14.03
CA VAL A 920 5.46 -35.78 12.80
C VAL A 920 4.61 -37.04 12.67
N ILE A 921 4.39 -37.48 11.43
CA ILE A 921 3.70 -38.73 11.10
C ILE A 921 4.56 -39.90 11.59
N ALA A 922 4.01 -40.74 12.46
CA ALA A 922 4.67 -41.92 12.99
C ALA A 922 4.32 -43.18 12.18
N SER A 923 3.08 -43.29 11.70
CA SER A 923 2.64 -44.34 10.79
C SER A 923 1.42 -43.89 9.97
N VAL A 924 1.27 -44.45 8.77
CA VAL A 924 0.11 -44.21 7.89
C VAL A 924 -0.38 -45.55 7.30
N PRO A 925 -1.71 -45.77 7.21
CA PRO A 925 -2.27 -46.94 6.53
C PRO A 925 -1.91 -47.00 5.04
N ALA A 926 -1.75 -48.22 4.52
CA ALA A 926 -1.42 -48.44 3.11
C ALA A 926 -2.44 -47.80 2.15
N VAL A 927 -3.72 -47.72 2.53
CA VAL A 927 -4.80 -47.13 1.71
C VAL A 927 -4.66 -45.62 1.48
N ILE A 928 -3.87 -44.93 2.30
CA ILE A 928 -3.61 -43.49 2.19
C ILE A 928 -2.22 -43.23 1.55
N SER A 929 -1.32 -44.22 1.60
CA SER A 929 0.07 -44.07 1.13
C SER A 929 0.17 -43.68 -0.36
N GLY A 930 1.08 -42.79 -0.70
CA GLY A 930 1.29 -42.32 -2.09
C GLY A 930 0.29 -41.26 -2.59
N GLY A 931 -0.58 -40.75 -1.71
CA GLY A 931 -1.42 -39.58 -1.98
C GLY A 931 -0.75 -38.24 -1.64
N GLU A 932 -1.53 -37.18 -1.72
CA GLU A 932 -1.14 -35.83 -1.29
C GLU A 932 -1.57 -35.60 0.17
N HIS A 933 -0.81 -34.80 0.90
CA HIS A 933 -1.07 -34.44 2.30
C HIS A 933 -1.52 -32.99 2.41
N ILE A 934 -2.72 -32.77 2.94
CA ILE A 934 -3.20 -31.46 3.38
C ILE A 934 -2.72 -31.26 4.82
N ILE A 935 -1.59 -30.56 4.96
CA ILE A 935 -1.02 -30.19 6.23
C ILE A 935 -1.89 -29.07 6.82
N THR A 936 -2.59 -29.35 7.91
CA THR A 936 -3.42 -28.36 8.62
C THR A 936 -2.63 -27.65 9.71
N ALA A 937 -3.14 -26.55 10.26
CA ALA A 937 -2.63 -26.02 11.52
C ALA A 937 -3.25 -26.78 12.71
N CYS A 938 -2.44 -27.20 13.69
CA CYS A 938 -2.89 -27.81 14.93
C CYS A 938 -3.69 -26.82 15.79
N ASN A 939 -3.43 -25.51 15.68
CA ASN A 939 -4.23 -24.47 16.34
C ASN A 939 -5.59 -24.19 15.71
N SER A 940 -5.87 -24.66 14.49
CA SER A 940 -7.20 -24.55 13.87
C SER A 940 -8.31 -25.22 14.69
N LYS A 941 -7.96 -26.07 15.67
CA LYS A 941 -8.88 -26.57 16.70
C LYS A 941 -9.54 -25.47 17.53
N ASN A 942 -9.00 -24.25 17.53
CA ASN A 942 -9.55 -23.12 18.30
C ASN A 942 -10.57 -22.29 17.49
N THR A 943 -10.83 -22.65 16.23
CA THR A 943 -11.70 -21.92 15.33
C THR A 943 -13.12 -22.51 15.34
N ASP A 944 -14.14 -21.65 15.42
CA ASP A 944 -15.57 -21.99 15.56
C ASP A 944 -16.35 -21.98 14.23
N SER A 945 -15.64 -21.91 13.11
CA SER A 945 -16.17 -21.89 11.74
C SER A 945 -15.58 -23.02 10.87
N ASP A 946 -16.07 -23.15 9.63
CA ASP A 946 -15.50 -24.07 8.65
C ASP A 946 -14.03 -23.73 8.36
N LEU A 947 -13.18 -24.75 8.22
CA LEU A 947 -11.72 -24.58 8.14
C LEU A 947 -11.20 -24.53 6.70
N ALA A 948 -11.77 -25.29 5.76
CA ALA A 948 -11.38 -25.23 4.35
C ALA A 948 -12.45 -25.78 3.40
N VAL A 949 -12.34 -25.47 2.11
CA VAL A 949 -13.12 -26.09 1.02
C VAL A 949 -12.17 -26.64 -0.05
N ILE A 950 -12.29 -27.93 -0.36
CA ILE A 950 -11.56 -28.61 -1.44
C ILE A 950 -12.41 -28.57 -2.71
N THR A 951 -11.81 -28.32 -3.87
CA THR A 951 -12.37 -28.61 -5.20
C THR A 951 -11.48 -29.64 -5.89
N ALA A 952 -12.04 -30.77 -6.28
CA ALA A 952 -11.28 -31.88 -6.82
C ALA A 952 -10.82 -31.62 -8.27
N ALA A 953 -9.55 -31.88 -8.59
CA ALA A 953 -9.06 -31.85 -9.99
C ALA A 953 -9.39 -33.15 -10.74
N LYS A 954 -9.52 -34.25 -10.00
CA LYS A 954 -9.84 -35.59 -10.49
C LYS A 954 -10.89 -36.23 -9.59
N ASP A 955 -11.33 -37.44 -9.93
CA ASP A 955 -12.05 -38.28 -8.99
C ASP A 955 -11.09 -38.66 -7.85
N ILE A 956 -11.41 -38.30 -6.61
CA ILE A 956 -10.52 -38.46 -5.46
C ILE A 956 -11.27 -39.01 -4.24
N THR A 957 -10.51 -39.64 -3.34
CA THR A 957 -10.94 -39.94 -1.98
C THR A 957 -10.23 -39.00 -1.02
N VAL A 958 -10.99 -38.29 -0.19
CA VAL A 958 -10.47 -37.43 0.88
C VAL A 958 -10.53 -38.19 2.20
N TYR A 959 -9.38 -38.34 2.84
CA TYR A 959 -9.21 -38.96 4.15
C TYR A 959 -8.99 -37.90 5.22
N VAL A 960 -9.77 -37.92 6.30
CA VAL A 960 -9.59 -37.06 7.47
C VAL A 960 -9.17 -37.94 8.64
N ALA A 961 -7.98 -37.68 9.19
CA ALA A 961 -7.46 -38.33 10.38
C ALA A 961 -7.78 -37.44 11.60
N LEU A 962 -8.72 -37.87 12.44
CA LEU A 962 -9.22 -37.13 13.61
C LEU A 962 -8.66 -37.72 14.91
N ASP A 963 -8.11 -36.88 15.79
CA ASP A 963 -7.55 -37.28 17.09
C ASP A 963 -8.62 -38.03 17.92
N GLU A 964 -8.32 -39.24 18.39
CA GLU A 964 -9.28 -40.09 19.13
C GLU A 964 -9.79 -39.45 20.43
N ARG A 965 -9.07 -38.45 20.97
CA ARG A 965 -9.52 -37.68 22.14
C ARG A 965 -10.73 -36.80 21.82
N VAL A 966 -11.08 -36.61 20.55
CA VAL A 966 -12.35 -36.05 20.12
C VAL A 966 -13.43 -37.13 20.19
N THR A 967 -13.98 -37.33 21.40
CA THR A 967 -14.94 -38.41 21.67
C THR A 967 -16.30 -38.24 21.01
N THR A 968 -16.61 -37.03 20.53
CA THR A 968 -17.83 -36.72 19.79
C THR A 968 -17.44 -36.13 18.44
N PRO A 969 -17.36 -36.95 17.37
CA PRO A 969 -16.99 -36.48 16.05
C PRO A 969 -17.90 -35.34 15.57
N PRO A 970 -17.34 -34.29 14.92
CA PRO A 970 -18.12 -33.20 14.35
C PRO A 970 -19.20 -33.67 13.38
N SER A 971 -20.34 -32.99 13.36
CA SER A 971 -21.50 -33.36 12.53
C SER A 971 -21.22 -33.41 11.03
N TRP A 972 -20.27 -32.60 10.52
CA TRP A 972 -19.90 -32.59 9.10
C TRP A 972 -19.22 -33.90 8.64
N LEU A 973 -18.55 -34.61 9.56
CA LEU A 973 -18.04 -35.96 9.30
C LEU A 973 -19.14 -37.01 9.17
N GLY A 974 -20.41 -36.67 9.48
CA GLY A 974 -21.55 -37.56 9.22
C GLY A 974 -21.76 -37.90 7.74
N SER A 975 -21.13 -37.15 6.83
CA SER A 975 -21.10 -37.45 5.39
C SER A 975 -19.90 -38.31 4.94
N PHE A 976 -19.01 -38.67 5.87
CA PHE A 976 -17.84 -39.53 5.64
C PHE A 976 -18.09 -40.92 6.22
N THR A 977 -17.38 -41.93 5.69
CA THR A 977 -17.37 -43.30 6.23
C THR A 977 -16.15 -43.49 7.12
N LYS A 978 -16.33 -43.88 8.39
CA LYS A 978 -15.22 -44.29 9.25
C LYS A 978 -14.62 -45.60 8.73
N THR A 979 -13.33 -45.62 8.41
CA THR A 979 -12.70 -46.76 7.70
C THR A 979 -12.27 -47.88 8.65
N GLY A 980 -12.01 -47.54 9.92
CA GLY A 980 -11.40 -48.45 10.90
C GLY A 980 -9.87 -48.44 10.88
N ASP A 981 -9.26 -47.65 10.00
CA ASP A 981 -7.81 -47.41 9.97
C ASP A 981 -7.40 -46.29 10.92
N VAL A 982 -6.12 -46.27 11.28
CA VAL A 982 -5.51 -45.29 12.21
C VAL A 982 -4.25 -44.68 11.59
N VAL A 983 -4.13 -43.35 11.67
CA VAL A 983 -2.87 -42.62 11.47
C VAL A 983 -2.27 -42.33 12.83
N GLU A 984 -0.97 -42.56 13.02
CA GLU A 984 -0.31 -42.22 14.29
C GLU A 984 0.55 -40.97 14.11
N ILE A 985 0.44 -40.03 15.06
CA ILE A 985 1.23 -38.79 15.10
C ILE A 985 2.06 -38.78 16.37
N ASN A 986 3.36 -38.54 16.23
CA ASN A 986 4.26 -38.38 17.37
C ASN A 986 4.26 -36.92 17.84
N ASP A 987 3.68 -36.67 19.01
CA ASP A 987 3.95 -35.44 19.76
C ASP A 987 5.23 -35.63 20.58
N SER A 988 5.89 -34.56 21.04
CA SER A 988 7.19 -34.66 21.73
C SER A 988 7.16 -35.51 23.02
N GLU A 989 5.99 -35.96 23.47
CA GLU A 989 5.76 -36.70 24.70
C GLU A 989 5.23 -38.13 24.46
N ALA A 990 4.46 -38.38 23.38
CA ALA A 990 3.87 -39.67 23.06
C ALA A 990 3.41 -39.80 21.59
N VAL A 991 3.27 -41.04 21.13
CA VAL A 991 2.58 -41.38 19.87
C VAL A 991 1.07 -41.38 20.12
N ARG A 992 0.31 -40.69 19.27
CA ARG A 992 -1.13 -40.46 19.40
C ARG A 992 -1.89 -41.03 18.20
N PRO A 993 -2.94 -41.84 18.41
CA PRO A 993 -3.76 -42.39 17.34
C PRO A 993 -4.82 -41.40 16.84
N PHE A 994 -5.07 -41.42 15.52
CA PHE A 994 -6.08 -40.64 14.82
C PHE A 994 -6.97 -41.56 13.99
N ASP A 995 -8.27 -41.58 14.28
CA ASP A 995 -9.28 -42.32 13.54
C ASP A 995 -9.44 -41.76 12.12
N VAL A 996 -9.43 -42.63 11.10
CA VAL A 996 -9.57 -42.22 9.70
C VAL A 996 -11.02 -42.30 9.20
N TYR A 997 -11.45 -41.22 8.54
CA TYR A 997 -12.73 -41.07 7.87
C TYR A 997 -12.50 -40.79 6.39
N ALA A 998 -13.24 -41.44 5.49
CA ALA A 998 -13.06 -41.31 4.04
C ALA A 998 -14.34 -40.85 3.33
N LYS A 999 -14.18 -40.05 2.28
CA LYS A 999 -15.27 -39.64 1.39
C LYS A 999 -14.77 -39.45 -0.04
N GLU A 1000 -15.46 -40.04 -1.00
CA GLU A 1000 -15.21 -39.82 -2.43
C GLU A 1000 -15.89 -38.54 -2.91
N ILE A 1001 -15.20 -37.79 -3.76
CA ILE A 1001 -15.74 -36.65 -4.51
C ILE A 1001 -15.25 -36.69 -5.95
N LYS A 1002 -16.09 -36.29 -6.90
CA LYS A 1002 -15.80 -36.31 -8.35
C LYS A 1002 -15.02 -35.08 -8.80
N ALA A 1003 -14.32 -35.18 -9.93
CA ALA A 1003 -13.64 -34.04 -10.53
C ALA A 1003 -14.60 -32.83 -10.67
N GLY A 1004 -14.20 -31.67 -10.14
CA GLY A 1004 -15.00 -30.45 -10.11
C GLY A 1004 -15.99 -30.33 -8.94
N GLU A 1005 -16.24 -31.39 -8.17
CA GLU A 1005 -17.05 -31.32 -6.94
C GLU A 1005 -16.27 -30.69 -5.79
N THR A 1006 -17.01 -30.16 -4.81
CA THR A 1006 -16.45 -29.51 -3.62
C THR A 1006 -16.73 -30.26 -2.33
N LEU A 1007 -15.83 -30.15 -1.36
CA LEU A 1007 -15.95 -30.72 -0.03
C LEU A 1007 -15.48 -29.73 1.04
N THR A 1008 -16.36 -29.43 1.99
CA THR A 1008 -16.03 -28.59 3.15
C THR A 1008 -15.43 -29.42 4.27
N LEU A 1009 -14.29 -28.96 4.80
CA LEU A 1009 -13.67 -29.45 6.02
C LEU A 1009 -14.04 -28.49 7.17
N GLY A 1010 -14.85 -28.96 8.12
CA GLY A 1010 -15.33 -28.15 9.25
C GLY A 1010 -14.36 -28.14 10.43
N THR A 1011 -14.74 -27.50 11.55
CA THR A 1011 -13.98 -27.52 12.82
C THR A 1011 -13.89 -28.94 13.42
N ASN A 1012 -12.90 -29.18 14.28
CA ASN A 1012 -12.78 -30.43 15.06
C ASN A 1012 -13.70 -30.48 16.29
N GLY A 1013 -14.50 -29.44 16.55
CA GLY A 1013 -15.41 -29.36 17.69
C GLY A 1013 -14.85 -28.61 18.91
N MET A 1014 -13.74 -27.88 18.76
CA MET A 1014 -13.19 -26.95 19.77
C MET A 1014 -12.72 -27.57 21.09
N SER A 1015 -12.13 -28.77 21.05
CA SER A 1015 -11.53 -29.37 22.25
C SER A 1015 -10.07 -28.93 22.41
N GLY A 1016 -9.79 -28.05 23.37
CA GLY A 1016 -8.42 -27.61 23.69
C GLY A 1016 -7.50 -28.71 24.25
N ALA A 1017 -8.03 -29.90 24.54
CA ALA A 1017 -7.30 -31.04 25.09
C ALA A 1017 -6.76 -32.03 24.03
N CYS A 1018 -7.06 -31.81 22.75
CA CYS A 1018 -6.63 -32.65 21.63
C CYS A 1018 -5.84 -31.85 20.58
N MET A 1019 -5.34 -32.53 19.56
CA MET A 1019 -4.82 -31.90 18.34
C MET A 1019 -5.96 -31.65 17.34
N ASN A 1020 -5.72 -30.77 16.36
CA ASN A 1020 -6.61 -30.68 15.21
C ASN A 1020 -6.52 -31.95 14.33
N TYR A 1021 -7.45 -32.19 13.41
CA TYR A 1021 -7.29 -33.25 12.41
C TYR A 1021 -6.26 -32.86 11.35
N THR A 1022 -5.70 -33.86 10.66
CA THR A 1022 -4.92 -33.70 9.42
C THR A 1022 -5.60 -34.47 8.29
N ALA A 1023 -5.39 -34.10 7.03
CA ALA A 1023 -6.16 -34.68 5.91
C ALA A 1023 -5.27 -35.10 4.74
N PHE A 1024 -5.67 -36.14 4.00
CA PHE A 1024 -4.93 -36.71 2.88
C PHE A 1024 -5.85 -36.93 1.69
N VAL A 1025 -5.31 -36.93 0.47
CA VAL A 1025 -6.08 -37.10 -0.78
C VAL A 1025 -5.40 -38.10 -1.71
N ALA A 1026 -6.18 -39.02 -2.28
CA ALA A 1026 -5.70 -39.97 -3.29
C ALA A 1026 -6.69 -40.10 -4.45
N GLU A 1027 -6.21 -40.44 -5.66
CA GLU A 1027 -7.04 -40.63 -6.85
C GLU A 1027 -7.93 -41.90 -6.74
N THR A 1028 -9.17 -41.83 -7.24
CA THR A 1028 -10.15 -42.93 -7.24
C THR A 1028 -10.36 -43.50 -8.65
N PRO A 1029 -10.36 -44.84 -8.85
CA PRO A 1029 -10.14 -45.89 -7.85
C PRO A 1029 -8.66 -46.02 -7.50
N TYR A 1030 -8.37 -46.31 -6.22
CA TYR A 1030 -7.01 -46.46 -5.72
C TYR A 1030 -6.29 -47.60 -6.44
N ALA A 1031 -5.32 -47.27 -7.30
CA ALA A 1031 -4.44 -48.25 -7.92
C ALA A 1031 -3.49 -48.79 -6.85
N THR A 1032 -3.75 -49.99 -6.33
CA THR A 1032 -2.85 -50.63 -5.36
C THR A 1032 -1.43 -50.75 -5.91
N PRO A 1033 -0.39 -50.75 -5.06
CA PRO A 1033 1.04 -50.78 -5.46
C PRO A 1033 1.44 -51.91 -6.44
N SER A 1034 0.61 -52.93 -6.63
CA SER A 1034 0.82 -53.99 -7.62
C SER A 1034 0.59 -53.56 -9.08
N GLN A 1035 0.01 -52.39 -9.36
CA GLN A 1035 -0.24 -51.92 -10.73
C GLN A 1035 0.86 -51.01 -11.31
N GLN A 1036 1.80 -50.51 -10.51
CA GLN A 1036 2.91 -49.66 -11.00
C GLN A 1036 4.15 -50.45 -11.45
N LEU A 1037 4.17 -51.78 -11.34
CA LEU A 1037 5.29 -52.62 -11.78
C LEU A 1037 5.14 -53.21 -13.20
N GLN A 1038 4.12 -52.81 -13.98
CA GLN A 1038 3.92 -53.32 -15.36
C GLN A 1038 4.22 -52.31 -16.48
N THR A 1039 4.67 -51.10 -16.18
CA THR A 1039 5.15 -50.16 -17.20
C THR A 1039 6.46 -49.52 -16.76
N ALA A 1040 7.53 -50.31 -16.83
CA ALA A 1040 8.92 -49.86 -16.89
C ALA A 1040 9.60 -50.60 -18.05
#